data_AF-A0A943QHA2-F1
#
_entry.id   AF-A0A943QHA2-F1
#
_cell.length_a   1.000
_cell.length_b   1.000
_cell.length_c   1.000
_cell.angle_alpha   90.00
_cell.angle_beta   90.00
_cell.angle_gamma   90.00
#
_symmetry.space_group_name_H-M   'P 1'
#
loop_
_entity.id
_entity.type
_entity.pdbx_description
1 polymer ?
#
loop_
_entity_poly.entity_id
_entity_poly.type
_entity_poly.pdbx_seq_one_letter_code
_entity_poly.pdbx_strand_id
1 'polypeptide(L)'
;MKKKVYWIGLCIVLLSVFFISLYFKFIEKSPLNTDITAINSNYDTSKKIKLALKDYNKDKKAEIISSFDTKENIIAISFEGIRNNEITKEVLSLLNKYNVKSTFFASGVEAAEDSDLINSIEKNGHSIGSLGLSDKKHMEELTKDELITDFTKANKVLESITGNTSLLLKSSSTIYNDTVLASAYASGNKFVVDSKNYLSYQSFKNYEEAQGYVKSLKKGEIVSVKLEGVLDESEYTKKEEKPAIDKEDGIEKKDEEIIKYASILEVVEWLCQAINEDGRTTVLLDNYNYLEKSDERTMFIRNDFISNNSLNSNPSNNNSGNSNLGDDGSEDNSIDLSNINFNKLIKANKNLLAENISRFYTTQEAVAYTFRGISDKESLNLMLAALSITNTKGTFFVSKKEILEYPDRIEKILSYGNEIGNGGVTANSDILNKSAEEIAKEIYEVDKMLKDRGIYTNAYMSGFGYSDSEIREAVSAVRNIEGLGKYELITYSKAPIISKYEGKDSDYILNDYLNPDIYTSLSKGEIVYFRLDSGLVDQKVIYELMIGITFKYVNFGYAKMYDASIGDYKLRSKPLGYSVVTISNLQNNYEGESGYGRYELLINSHSLQRKSMEEALNLVNERYIGNEFVELDGFTEEEKSRLDQEGTIDTNGEDVIFFTFDDWGGDTIVNEILDVLDKHKVKGSFFTISKYIDDNSGISNSNPNLLRTIALKGHDIGSHNYNHEILEEDKNLLIDSLGKSYDSMANVIGDLDSLKPYFRPPTLYVNKDGLLAVFESGFDYSISGNISTHDYEATSPIEIINNFESQLQDGKGNIVVMHMNNQSYYTAMALDIFLTNNENGLYGKKYKIAKLSDYLK
;
A
#
# COMPACT_ATOMS: atom_id res chain seq x y z
N MET A 1 -10.36 49.15 29.78
CA MET A 1 -10.51 48.01 28.84
C MET A 1 -9.23 47.68 28.08
N LYS A 2 -8.50 48.65 27.49
CA LYS A 2 -7.28 48.37 26.68
C LYS A 2 -6.13 47.62 27.39
N LYS A 3 -5.92 47.83 28.70
CA LYS A 3 -4.90 47.07 29.46
C LYS A 3 -5.28 45.60 29.72
N LYS A 4 -6.56 45.22 29.79
CA LYS A 4 -6.97 43.81 29.99
C LYS A 4 -6.83 42.97 28.71
N VAL A 5 -7.04 43.57 27.53
CA VAL A 5 -6.89 42.90 26.23
C VAL A 5 -5.41 42.62 25.91
N TYR A 6 -4.52 43.55 26.28
CA TYR A 6 -3.08 43.36 26.10
C TYR A 6 -2.51 42.21 26.95
N TRP A 7 -3.00 42.04 28.19
CA TRP A 7 -2.61 40.93 29.05
C TRP A 7 -3.16 39.57 28.59
N ILE A 8 -4.34 39.53 27.97
CA ILE A 8 -4.91 38.29 27.40
C ILE A 8 -4.15 37.88 26.13
N GLY A 9 -3.80 38.83 25.25
CA GLY A 9 -2.96 38.57 24.08
C GLY A 9 -1.55 38.09 24.45
N LEU A 10 -0.94 38.68 25.48
CA LEU A 10 0.38 38.26 25.97
C LEU A 10 0.35 36.83 26.56
N CYS A 11 -0.73 36.45 27.26
CA CYS A 11 -0.89 35.09 27.77
C CYS A 11 -1.09 34.04 26.67
N ILE A 12 -1.76 34.38 25.56
CA ILE A 12 -1.97 33.47 24.42
C ILE A 12 -0.66 33.24 23.66
N VAL A 13 0.15 34.29 23.48
CA VAL A 13 1.47 34.18 22.84
C VAL A 13 2.47 33.41 23.71
N LEU A 14 2.41 33.58 25.04
CA LEU A 14 3.24 32.78 25.95
C LEU A 14 2.82 31.31 25.99
N LEU A 15 1.54 31.00 25.81
CA LEU A 15 1.02 29.64 25.69
C LEU A 15 1.43 28.99 24.36
N SER A 16 1.36 29.71 23.23
CA SER A 16 1.78 29.16 21.93
C SER A 16 3.29 28.90 21.87
N VAL A 17 4.12 29.80 22.41
CA VAL A 17 5.57 29.59 22.51
C VAL A 17 5.91 28.41 23.44
N PHE A 18 5.11 28.18 24.49
CA PHE A 18 5.27 27.01 25.36
C PHE A 18 4.90 25.69 24.65
N PHE A 19 3.87 25.68 23.80
CA PHE A 19 3.48 24.51 22.99
C PHE A 19 4.47 24.24 21.84
N ILE A 20 5.00 25.28 21.20
CA ILE A 20 6.03 25.19 20.15
C ILE A 20 7.34 24.66 20.74
N SER A 21 7.74 25.14 21.93
CA SER A 21 8.91 24.60 22.65
C SER A 21 8.73 23.14 23.10
N LEU A 22 7.50 22.72 23.41
CA LEU A 22 7.16 21.31 23.69
C LEU A 22 7.19 20.45 22.43
N TYR A 23 6.75 20.99 21.29
CA TYR A 23 6.77 20.33 19.98
C TYR A 23 8.21 20.13 19.47
N PHE A 24 9.08 21.14 19.54
CA PHE A 24 10.49 21.01 19.17
C PHE A 24 11.26 20.06 20.09
N LYS A 25 10.96 20.03 21.39
CA LYS A 25 11.51 19.01 22.32
C LYS A 25 11.04 17.57 22.01
N PHE A 26 9.95 17.41 21.26
CA PHE A 26 9.41 16.11 20.85
C PHE A 26 10.03 15.62 19.53
N ILE A 27 10.44 16.53 18.64
CA ILE A 27 11.10 16.22 17.36
C ILE A 27 12.58 15.85 17.54
N GLU A 28 13.28 16.45 18.51
CA GLU A 28 14.72 16.25 18.74
C GLU A 28 15.13 14.84 19.25
N LYS A 29 14.22 13.85 19.23
CA LYS A 29 14.45 12.51 19.83
C LYS A 29 14.07 11.30 18.97
N SER A 30 13.97 11.42 17.64
CA SER A 30 13.78 10.25 16.77
C SER A 30 14.95 10.09 15.79
N PRO A 31 15.76 9.02 15.88
CA PRO A 31 16.83 8.73 14.93
C PRO A 31 16.30 7.81 13.82
N LEU A 32 16.18 8.28 12.59
CA LEU A 32 15.89 7.44 11.42
C LEU A 32 16.47 8.08 10.17
N ASN A 33 17.79 7.98 10.02
CA ASN A 33 18.37 7.94 8.67
C ASN A 33 19.67 7.14 8.70
N THR A 34 19.59 5.83 8.43
CA THR A 34 20.73 5.04 7.93
C THR A 34 20.28 3.70 7.32
N ASP A 35 20.66 3.51 6.06
CA ASP A 35 20.85 2.26 5.29
C ASP A 35 19.68 1.58 4.54
N ILE A 36 19.21 2.24 3.47
CA ILE A 36 18.34 1.68 2.41
C ILE A 36 19.09 0.70 1.47
N THR A 37 20.42 0.70 1.41
CA THR A 37 21.19 -0.33 0.66
C THR A 37 21.25 -1.70 1.33
N ALA A 38 20.80 -1.83 2.59
CA ALA A 38 20.71 -3.11 3.28
C ALA A 38 19.40 -3.87 2.98
N ILE A 39 18.35 -3.19 2.52
CA ILE A 39 16.97 -3.70 2.49
C ILE A 39 16.78 -4.85 1.48
N ASN A 40 17.46 -4.81 0.33
CA ASN A 40 17.47 -5.94 -0.63
C ASN A 40 18.27 -7.17 -0.15
N SER A 41 19.00 -7.07 0.96
CA SER A 41 19.67 -8.20 1.64
C SER A 41 19.05 -8.57 2.99
N ASN A 42 18.18 -7.72 3.54
CA ASN A 42 17.71 -7.82 4.93
C ASN A 42 16.65 -8.90 5.15
N TYR A 43 15.96 -9.36 4.11
CA TYR A 43 14.95 -10.42 4.23
C TYR A 43 15.39 -11.78 3.63
N ASP A 44 16.64 -11.90 3.15
CA ASP A 44 17.17 -13.20 2.71
C ASP A 44 17.34 -14.12 3.93
N THR A 45 16.33 -14.95 4.14
CA THR A 45 16.25 -15.92 5.23
C THR A 45 16.79 -17.28 4.83
N SER A 46 17.25 -17.48 3.59
CA SER A 46 17.66 -18.79 3.07
C SER A 46 18.74 -19.44 3.93
N LYS A 47 19.69 -18.64 4.42
CA LYS A 47 20.76 -19.10 5.31
C LYS A 47 20.27 -19.37 6.74
N LYS A 48 19.38 -18.51 7.29
CA LYS A 48 18.78 -18.70 8.62
C LYS A 48 17.86 -19.92 8.66
N ILE A 49 17.01 -20.11 7.64
CA ILE A 49 16.14 -21.27 7.48
C ILE A 49 16.98 -22.54 7.39
N LYS A 50 18.05 -22.56 6.58
CA LYS A 50 18.94 -23.73 6.48
C LYS A 50 19.64 -24.06 7.80
N LEU A 51 19.98 -23.05 8.61
CA LEU A 51 20.54 -23.25 9.95
C LEU A 51 19.48 -23.76 10.92
N ALA A 52 18.29 -23.16 10.95
CA ALA A 52 17.17 -23.59 11.79
C ALA A 52 16.75 -25.05 11.48
N LEU A 53 16.67 -25.42 10.19
CA LEU A 53 16.40 -26.80 9.76
C LEU A 53 17.49 -27.78 10.22
N LYS A 54 18.74 -27.34 10.31
CA LYS A 54 19.86 -28.14 10.80
C LYS A 54 19.88 -28.26 12.33
N ASP A 55 19.46 -27.19 13.02
CA ASP A 55 19.42 -27.11 14.48
C ASP A 55 18.13 -27.71 15.07
N TYR A 56 17.13 -28.00 14.23
CA TYR A 56 15.91 -28.69 14.62
C TYR A 56 16.21 -30.01 15.32
N ASN A 57 15.71 -30.12 16.54
CA ASN A 57 15.82 -31.31 17.36
C ASN A 57 14.51 -31.52 18.12
N LYS A 58 13.90 -32.69 18.00
CA LYS A 58 12.64 -33.05 18.68
C LYS A 58 12.73 -32.99 20.21
N ASP A 59 13.93 -33.09 20.77
CA ASP A 59 14.17 -33.02 22.21
C ASP A 59 14.35 -31.58 22.73
N LYS A 60 14.48 -30.59 21.83
CA LYS A 60 14.56 -29.16 22.17
C LYS A 60 13.29 -28.44 21.72
N LYS A 61 12.45 -28.05 22.68
CA LYS A 61 11.11 -27.51 22.45
C LYS A 61 10.99 -26.12 23.04
N ALA A 62 10.18 -25.28 22.39
CA ALA A 62 9.77 -24.01 22.96
C ALA A 62 8.92 -24.28 24.20
N GLU A 63 9.08 -23.43 25.22
CA GLU A 63 8.33 -23.55 26.46
C GLU A 63 6.95 -22.91 26.31
N ILE A 64 5.90 -23.60 26.77
CA ILE A 64 4.54 -23.08 26.71
C ILE A 64 4.29 -22.19 27.92
N ILE A 65 3.97 -20.93 27.67
CA ILE A 65 3.51 -19.97 28.66
C ILE A 65 1.98 -19.93 28.60
N SER A 66 1.32 -20.46 29.62
CA SER A 66 -0.14 -20.36 29.77
C SER A 66 -0.59 -19.50 30.96
N SER A 67 0.33 -19.24 31.90
CA SER A 67 0.19 -18.34 33.04
C SER A 67 1.57 -18.10 33.65
N PHE A 68 1.70 -17.09 34.51
CA PHE A 68 2.88 -16.87 35.35
C PHE A 68 2.68 -17.54 36.71
N ASP A 69 3.66 -18.31 37.18
CA ASP A 69 3.68 -18.74 38.58
C ASP A 69 4.14 -17.56 39.46
N THR A 70 3.21 -16.93 40.16
CA THR A 70 3.49 -15.73 40.94
C THR A 70 2.55 -15.54 42.12
N LYS A 71 3.08 -14.98 43.20
CA LYS A 71 2.30 -14.54 44.38
C LYS A 71 1.88 -13.07 44.27
N GLU A 72 2.47 -12.33 43.34
CA GLU A 72 2.19 -10.91 43.11
C GLU A 72 0.84 -10.71 42.41
N ASN A 73 0.22 -9.55 42.62
CA ASN A 73 -1.08 -9.24 42.01
C ASN A 73 -0.94 -8.80 40.54
N ILE A 74 -0.37 -9.66 39.71
CA ILE A 74 -0.08 -9.37 38.31
C ILE A 74 -0.94 -10.19 37.34
N ILE A 75 -1.17 -9.66 36.14
CA ILE A 75 -1.74 -10.35 34.98
C ILE A 75 -0.99 -9.93 33.72
N ALA A 76 -1.12 -10.67 32.62
CA ALA A 76 -0.63 -10.22 31.32
C ALA A 76 -1.78 -10.05 30.34
N ILE A 77 -1.73 -8.98 29.56
CA ILE A 77 -2.69 -8.71 28.49
C ILE A 77 -1.95 -8.83 27.16
N SER A 78 -2.52 -9.59 26.23
CA SER A 78 -2.04 -9.65 24.87
C SER A 78 -3.10 -9.29 23.85
N PHE A 79 -2.68 -8.72 22.73
CA PHE A 79 -3.53 -8.39 21.60
C PHE A 79 -3.13 -9.22 20.39
N GLU A 80 -4.09 -9.81 19.70
CA GLU A 80 -3.87 -10.59 18.47
C GLU A 80 -4.29 -9.75 17.25
N GLY A 81 -3.36 -9.58 16.31
CA GLY A 81 -3.54 -8.83 15.06
C GLY A 81 -3.39 -7.32 15.25
N ILE A 82 -2.91 -6.64 14.21
CA ILE A 82 -2.71 -5.18 14.21
C ILE A 82 -3.20 -4.49 12.92
N ARG A 83 -3.94 -5.24 12.08
CA ARG A 83 -4.28 -4.84 10.72
C ARG A 83 -5.08 -3.54 10.61
N ASN A 84 -6.00 -3.30 11.54
CA ASN A 84 -6.70 -2.02 11.63
C ASN A 84 -5.86 -1.00 12.42
N ASN A 85 -5.15 -0.15 11.68
CA ASN A 85 -4.26 0.88 12.24
C ASN A 85 -5.01 1.89 13.13
N GLU A 86 -6.22 2.32 12.76
CA GLU A 86 -7.02 3.26 13.55
C GLU A 86 -7.44 2.66 14.89
N ILE A 87 -7.98 1.43 14.88
CA ILE A 87 -8.35 0.72 16.12
C ILE A 87 -7.10 0.49 16.98
N THR A 88 -5.99 0.05 16.40
CA THR A 88 -4.77 -0.24 17.16
C THR A 88 -4.20 1.03 17.81
N LYS A 89 -4.22 2.18 17.11
CA LYS A 89 -3.84 3.49 17.66
C LYS A 89 -4.75 3.92 18.82
N GLU A 90 -6.05 3.72 18.70
CA GLU A 90 -6.99 4.01 19.78
C GLU A 90 -6.79 3.07 20.97
N VAL A 91 -6.53 1.78 20.75
CA VAL A 91 -6.15 0.82 21.79
C VAL A 91 -4.88 1.26 22.51
N LEU A 92 -3.84 1.70 21.79
CA LEU A 92 -2.63 2.26 22.40
C LEU A 92 -2.94 3.50 23.26
N SER A 93 -3.85 4.38 22.81
CA SER A 93 -4.31 5.54 23.58
C SER A 93 -5.00 5.12 24.88
N LEU A 94 -5.86 4.10 24.83
CA LEU A 94 -6.54 3.54 26.01
C LEU A 94 -5.53 2.91 26.97
N LEU A 95 -4.61 2.08 26.49
CA LEU A 95 -3.57 1.46 27.30
C LEU A 95 -2.73 2.50 28.03
N ASN A 96 -2.34 3.58 27.34
CA ASN A 96 -1.63 4.71 27.93
C ASN A 96 -2.48 5.45 28.97
N LYS A 97 -3.75 5.75 28.64
CA LYS A 97 -4.70 6.44 29.53
C LYS A 97 -4.85 5.72 30.87
N TYR A 98 -4.87 4.38 30.86
CA TYR A 98 -5.02 3.55 32.06
C TYR A 98 -3.70 2.99 32.60
N ASN A 99 -2.56 3.36 32.02
CA ASN A 99 -1.23 2.86 32.39
C ASN A 99 -1.12 1.32 32.39
N VAL A 100 -1.72 0.69 31.38
CA VAL A 100 -1.69 -0.75 31.15
C VAL A 100 -0.57 -1.08 30.17
N LYS A 101 0.23 -2.10 30.50
CA LYS A 101 1.25 -2.68 29.63
C LYS A 101 0.75 -4.00 29.05
N SER A 102 1.10 -4.26 27.80
CA SER A 102 0.59 -5.39 27.03
C SER A 102 1.60 -5.87 25.99
N THR A 103 1.36 -7.06 25.47
CA THR A 103 2.14 -7.65 24.37
C THR A 103 1.24 -7.77 23.14
N PHE A 104 1.65 -7.20 22.01
CA PHE A 104 0.94 -7.33 20.74
C PHE A 104 1.58 -8.45 19.92
N PHE A 105 0.76 -9.33 19.36
CA PHE A 105 1.19 -10.35 18.43
C PHE A 105 0.83 -9.91 17.01
N ALA A 106 1.85 -9.79 16.17
CA ALA A 106 1.70 -9.40 14.77
C ALA A 106 2.29 -10.47 13.86
N SER A 107 1.66 -10.70 12.71
CA SER A 107 2.23 -11.53 11.66
C SER A 107 3.36 -10.80 10.94
N GLY A 108 4.23 -11.56 10.26
CA GLY A 108 5.27 -10.98 9.42
C GLY A 108 4.71 -10.10 8.29
N VAL A 109 3.56 -10.47 7.72
CA VAL A 109 2.88 -9.65 6.71
C VAL A 109 2.37 -8.34 7.32
N GLU A 110 1.61 -8.39 8.42
CA GLU A 110 1.10 -7.16 9.07
C GLU A 110 2.24 -6.22 9.50
N ALA A 111 3.31 -6.78 10.04
CA ALA A 111 4.47 -6.00 10.47
C ALA A 111 5.18 -5.32 9.27
N ALA A 112 5.24 -6.00 8.11
CA ALA A 112 5.80 -5.42 6.90
C ALA A 112 4.86 -4.38 6.26
N GLU A 113 3.54 -4.59 6.35
CA GLU A 113 2.52 -3.66 5.84
C GLU A 113 2.49 -2.34 6.64
N ASP A 114 2.74 -2.39 7.96
CA ASP A 114 2.76 -1.19 8.82
C ASP A 114 3.87 -1.26 9.89
N SER A 115 5.11 -1.07 9.45
CA SER A 115 6.28 -1.05 10.34
C SER A 115 6.26 0.11 11.34
N ASP A 116 5.61 1.23 10.99
CA ASP A 116 5.48 2.39 11.86
C ASP A 116 4.56 2.11 13.05
N LEU A 117 3.49 1.34 12.84
CA LEU A 117 2.63 0.88 13.91
C LEU A 117 3.37 -0.07 14.86
N ILE A 118 4.18 -1.00 14.33
CA ILE A 118 5.05 -1.88 15.15
C ILE A 118 6.00 -1.06 16.03
N ASN A 119 6.68 -0.08 15.43
CA ASN A 119 7.58 0.83 16.16
C ASN A 119 6.83 1.68 17.19
N SER A 120 5.61 2.12 16.87
CA SER A 120 4.75 2.85 17.79
C SER A 120 4.36 2.00 19.01
N ILE A 121 4.03 0.73 18.81
CA ILE A 121 3.71 -0.21 19.90
C ILE A 121 4.91 -0.33 20.87
N GLU A 122 6.13 -0.55 20.35
CA GLU A 122 7.34 -0.63 21.19
C GLU A 122 7.66 0.70 21.88
N LYS A 123 7.52 1.83 21.17
CA LYS A 123 7.77 3.17 21.72
C LYS A 123 6.82 3.51 22.88
N ASN A 124 5.61 2.98 22.87
CA ASN A 124 4.65 3.10 23.98
C ASN A 124 4.94 2.12 25.14
N GLY A 125 6.01 1.33 25.05
CA GLY A 125 6.48 0.42 26.09
C GLY A 125 5.70 -0.88 26.16
N HIS A 126 5.07 -1.28 25.05
CA HIS A 126 4.48 -2.60 24.85
C HIS A 126 5.50 -3.52 24.16
N SER A 127 5.30 -4.84 24.17
CA SER A 127 6.19 -5.78 23.48
C SER A 127 5.55 -6.40 22.24
N ILE A 128 6.39 -6.92 21.33
CA ILE A 128 5.96 -7.51 20.06
C ILE A 128 6.30 -9.01 20.01
N GLY A 129 5.27 -9.84 19.89
CA GLY A 129 5.34 -11.27 19.60
C GLY A 129 5.01 -11.59 18.14
N SER A 130 5.38 -12.78 17.69
CA SER A 130 5.10 -13.27 16.33
C SER A 130 3.80 -14.06 16.27
N LEU A 131 2.98 -13.83 15.24
CA LEU A 131 1.86 -14.71 14.82
C LEU A 131 2.26 -15.72 13.73
N GLY A 132 3.56 -15.86 13.45
CA GLY A 132 4.02 -16.49 12.21
C GLY A 132 3.93 -15.52 11.03
N LEU A 133 4.13 -16.02 9.80
CA LEU A 133 4.30 -15.14 8.65
C LEU A 133 2.98 -14.46 8.27
N SER A 134 1.86 -15.18 8.34
CA SER A 134 0.55 -14.71 7.88
C SER A 134 -0.61 -15.15 8.77
N ASP A 135 -0.37 -15.35 10.08
CA ASP A 135 -1.37 -15.77 11.08
C ASP A 135 -2.20 -17.01 10.66
N LYS A 136 -1.50 -18.08 10.26
CA LYS A 136 -2.15 -19.33 9.88
C LYS A 136 -2.71 -20.05 11.10
N LYS A 137 -3.91 -20.61 10.95
CA LYS A 137 -4.54 -21.50 11.92
C LYS A 137 -4.06 -22.94 11.75
N HIS A 138 -4.24 -23.76 12.77
CA HIS A 138 -3.95 -25.19 12.76
C HIS A 138 -2.49 -25.51 12.35
N MET A 139 -1.54 -24.79 12.94
CA MET A 139 -0.11 -24.97 12.60
C MET A 139 0.39 -26.40 12.87
N GLU A 140 -0.30 -27.19 13.69
CA GLU A 140 -0.02 -28.62 13.89
C GLU A 140 -0.14 -29.49 12.62
N GLU A 141 -0.88 -29.02 11.62
CA GLU A 141 -1.08 -29.71 10.34
C GLU A 141 0.10 -29.52 9.39
N LEU A 142 0.94 -28.51 9.64
CA LEU A 142 2.09 -28.19 8.81
C LEU A 142 3.28 -29.10 9.10
N THR A 143 4.10 -29.33 8.08
CA THR A 143 5.37 -30.04 8.23
C THR A 143 6.37 -29.19 9.01
N LYS A 144 7.38 -29.83 9.62
CA LYS A 144 8.46 -29.11 10.33
C LYS A 144 9.17 -28.08 9.42
N ASP A 145 9.29 -28.34 8.12
CA ASP A 145 10.03 -27.48 7.21
C ASP A 145 9.21 -26.22 6.88
N GLU A 146 7.89 -26.36 6.72
CA GLU A 146 6.94 -25.26 6.58
C GLU A 146 6.88 -24.41 7.85
N LEU A 147 6.77 -25.05 9.02
CA LEU A 147 6.77 -24.37 10.32
C LEU A 147 8.05 -23.56 10.53
N ILE A 148 9.21 -24.17 10.30
CA ILE A 148 10.50 -23.48 10.44
C ILE A 148 10.62 -22.31 9.45
N THR A 149 10.17 -22.51 8.22
CA THR A 149 10.20 -21.46 7.20
C THR A 149 9.30 -20.30 7.57
N ASP A 150 8.07 -20.58 8.01
CA ASP A 150 7.08 -19.59 8.41
C ASP A 150 7.58 -18.75 9.59
N PHE A 151 7.94 -19.41 10.70
CA PHE A 151 8.42 -18.75 11.90
C PHE A 151 9.73 -17.98 11.66
N THR A 152 10.68 -18.56 10.93
CA THR A 152 11.96 -17.89 10.65
C THR A 152 11.77 -16.64 9.79
N LYS A 153 10.87 -16.67 8.81
CA LYS A 153 10.55 -15.50 7.99
C LYS A 153 9.87 -14.41 8.81
N ALA A 154 8.85 -14.77 9.59
CA ALA A 154 8.16 -13.84 10.47
C ALA A 154 9.11 -13.16 11.46
N ASN A 155 9.94 -13.96 12.15
CA ASN A 155 10.92 -13.44 13.09
C ASN A 155 11.96 -12.54 12.42
N LYS A 156 12.35 -12.84 11.17
CA LYS A 156 13.30 -11.99 10.45
C LYS A 156 12.68 -10.65 10.09
N VAL A 157 11.40 -10.64 9.70
CA VAL A 157 10.67 -9.40 9.42
C VAL A 157 10.56 -8.55 10.68
N LEU A 158 10.10 -9.14 11.78
CA LEU A 158 10.00 -8.44 13.06
C LEU A 158 11.37 -7.93 13.54
N GLU A 159 12.42 -8.76 13.48
CA GLU A 159 13.79 -8.37 13.83
C GLU A 159 14.30 -7.20 12.98
N SER A 160 13.92 -7.14 11.70
CA SER A 160 14.33 -6.04 10.81
C SER A 160 13.65 -4.71 11.14
N ILE A 161 12.47 -4.77 11.78
CA ILE A 161 11.68 -3.59 12.14
C ILE A 161 12.01 -3.13 13.56
N THR A 162 11.97 -4.04 14.54
CA THR A 162 12.15 -3.75 15.98
C THR A 162 13.61 -3.72 16.42
N GLY A 163 14.52 -4.25 15.60
CA GLY A 163 15.91 -4.49 15.97
C GLY A 163 16.11 -5.64 16.99
N ASN A 164 15.03 -6.30 17.43
CA ASN A 164 15.05 -7.38 18.40
C ASN A 164 14.47 -8.66 17.80
N THR A 165 15.17 -9.78 17.98
CA THR A 165 14.60 -11.09 17.60
C THR A 165 13.43 -11.42 18.53
N SER A 166 12.22 -11.54 17.99
CA SER A 166 11.04 -11.92 18.78
C SER A 166 11.25 -13.32 19.38
N LEU A 167 11.12 -13.41 20.71
CA LEU A 167 11.27 -14.68 21.45
C LEU A 167 9.92 -15.38 21.68
N LEU A 168 8.82 -14.66 21.45
CA LEU A 168 7.46 -15.11 21.69
C LEU A 168 6.79 -15.48 20.36
N LEU A 169 6.14 -16.63 20.34
CA LEU A 169 5.24 -17.05 19.27
C LEU A 169 3.85 -17.29 19.84
N LYS A 170 2.83 -16.90 19.11
CA LYS A 170 1.45 -17.30 19.33
C LYS A 170 0.86 -17.70 17.98
N SER A 171 0.05 -18.75 17.95
CA SER A 171 -0.61 -19.18 16.72
C SER A 171 -2.08 -19.43 17.03
N SER A 172 -2.96 -18.76 16.31
CA SER A 172 -4.40 -18.89 16.55
C SER A 172 -4.88 -20.30 16.21
N SER A 173 -5.84 -20.82 16.99
CA SER A 173 -6.45 -22.14 16.77
C SER A 173 -5.44 -23.27 16.49
N THR A 174 -4.33 -23.31 17.23
CA THR A 174 -3.23 -24.25 17.00
C THR A 174 -3.04 -25.17 18.20
N ILE A 175 -2.88 -26.47 17.93
CA ILE A 175 -2.43 -27.45 18.92
C ILE A 175 -0.90 -27.44 18.96
N TYR A 176 -0.32 -27.00 20.08
CA TYR A 176 1.14 -26.96 20.23
C TYR A 176 1.75 -28.35 20.50
N ASN A 177 1.74 -29.20 19.47
CA ASN A 177 2.38 -30.51 19.52
C ASN A 177 3.91 -30.40 19.49
N ASP A 178 4.59 -31.53 19.71
CA ASP A 178 6.05 -31.60 19.72
C ASP A 178 6.73 -31.04 18.47
N THR A 179 6.10 -31.20 17.30
CA THR A 179 6.63 -30.70 16.03
C THR A 179 6.57 -29.18 15.98
N VAL A 180 5.44 -28.58 16.37
CA VAL A 180 5.27 -27.12 16.41
C VAL A 180 6.25 -26.51 17.41
N LEU A 181 6.34 -27.06 18.62
CA LEU A 181 7.22 -26.54 19.67
C LEU A 181 8.71 -26.66 19.31
N ALA A 182 9.13 -27.78 18.71
CA ALA A 182 10.51 -27.94 18.25
C ALA A 182 10.84 -27.03 17.06
N SER A 183 9.86 -26.77 16.18
CA SER A 183 10.03 -25.87 15.03
C SER A 183 10.10 -24.40 15.45
N ALA A 184 9.27 -23.99 16.41
CA ALA A 184 9.32 -22.67 17.04
C ALA A 184 10.70 -22.43 17.69
N TYR A 185 11.17 -23.39 18.49
CA TYR A 185 12.50 -23.33 19.13
C TYR A 185 13.63 -23.20 18.11
N ALA A 186 13.61 -24.03 17.07
CA ALA A 186 14.61 -24.00 16.02
C ALA A 186 14.63 -22.67 15.23
N SER A 187 13.48 -22.00 15.15
CA SER A 187 13.31 -20.71 14.45
C SER A 187 13.64 -19.49 15.32
N GLY A 188 14.00 -19.70 16.58
CA GLY A 188 14.40 -18.64 17.53
C GLY A 188 13.31 -18.24 18.53
N ASN A 189 12.08 -18.74 18.40
CA ASN A 189 11.02 -18.51 19.38
C ASN A 189 11.22 -19.47 20.57
N LYS A 190 11.66 -18.94 21.71
CA LYS A 190 11.90 -19.74 22.91
C LYS A 190 10.62 -20.07 23.66
N PHE A 191 9.60 -19.25 23.48
CA PHE A 191 8.34 -19.34 24.21
C PHE A 191 7.17 -19.32 23.25
N VAL A 192 6.18 -20.15 23.55
CA VAL A 192 4.90 -20.19 22.87
C VAL A 192 3.82 -19.79 23.84
N VAL A 193 2.97 -18.84 23.48
CA VAL A 193 1.93 -18.32 24.37
C VAL A 193 0.60 -19.02 24.09
N ASP A 194 0.12 -19.75 25.09
CA ASP A 194 -1.13 -20.49 25.08
C ASP A 194 -2.08 -19.95 26.15
N SER A 195 -2.76 -18.85 25.82
CA SER A 195 -3.68 -18.18 26.74
C SER A 195 -4.93 -19.01 26.96
N LYS A 196 -5.47 -19.02 28.18
CA LYS A 196 -6.73 -19.72 28.52
C LYS A 196 -7.95 -18.80 28.55
N ASN A 197 -7.71 -17.51 28.42
CA ASN A 197 -8.67 -16.44 28.56
C ASN A 197 -8.64 -15.61 27.28
N TYR A 198 -9.75 -15.61 26.54
CA TYR A 198 -9.90 -14.87 25.30
C TYR A 198 -11.05 -13.87 25.39
N LEU A 199 -10.82 -12.68 24.86
CA LEU A 199 -11.81 -11.62 24.75
C LEU A 199 -11.95 -11.15 23.30
N SER A 200 -13.16 -10.75 22.92
CA SER A 200 -13.51 -10.10 21.66
C SER A 200 -14.58 -9.04 21.92
N TYR A 201 -15.07 -8.36 20.88
CA TYR A 201 -16.17 -7.40 21.00
C TYR A 201 -17.45 -7.98 21.63
N GLN A 202 -17.62 -9.31 21.62
CA GLN A 202 -18.77 -10.01 22.21
C GLN A 202 -18.61 -10.31 23.70
N SER A 203 -17.45 -10.04 24.29
CA SER A 203 -17.11 -10.52 25.63
C SER A 203 -17.85 -9.82 26.75
N PHE A 204 -18.19 -8.54 26.58
CA PHE A 204 -18.89 -7.75 27.59
C PHE A 204 -20.03 -6.95 26.96
N LYS A 205 -21.15 -6.89 27.65
CA LYS A 205 -22.29 -6.03 27.28
C LYS A 205 -22.24 -4.66 27.95
N ASN A 206 -21.50 -4.55 29.05
CA ASN A 206 -21.37 -3.34 29.85
C ASN A 206 -20.10 -3.41 30.72
N TYR A 207 -19.79 -2.30 31.37
CA TYR A 207 -18.63 -2.18 32.25
C TYR A 207 -18.69 -3.14 33.45
N GLU A 208 -19.87 -3.41 34.01
CA GLU A 208 -20.03 -4.31 35.17
C GLU A 208 -19.58 -5.75 34.86
N GLU A 209 -19.85 -6.24 33.65
CA GLU A 209 -19.37 -7.54 33.19
C GLU A 209 -17.83 -7.57 33.07
N ALA A 210 -17.22 -6.52 32.53
CA ALA A 210 -15.76 -6.40 32.46
C ALA A 210 -15.13 -6.34 33.87
N GLN A 211 -15.73 -5.58 34.78
CA GLN A 211 -15.27 -5.48 36.17
C GLN A 211 -15.40 -6.82 36.90
N GLY A 212 -16.51 -7.54 36.72
CA GLY A 212 -16.70 -8.88 37.27
C GLY A 212 -15.68 -9.88 36.72
N TYR A 213 -15.37 -9.80 35.42
CA TYR A 213 -14.37 -10.63 34.77
C TYR A 213 -12.97 -10.40 35.35
N VAL A 214 -12.50 -9.15 35.44
CA VAL A 214 -11.18 -8.82 36.00
C VAL A 214 -11.04 -9.30 37.45
N LYS A 215 -12.08 -9.12 38.27
CA LYS A 215 -12.10 -9.63 39.66
C LYS A 215 -11.98 -11.15 39.74
N SER A 216 -12.49 -11.86 38.73
CA SER A 216 -12.43 -13.33 38.68
C SER A 216 -11.08 -13.88 38.24
N LEU A 217 -10.25 -13.07 37.56
CA LEU A 217 -8.94 -13.49 37.07
C LEU A 217 -8.03 -13.90 38.23
N LYS A 218 -7.28 -14.97 38.05
CA LYS A 218 -6.25 -15.36 39.02
C LYS A 218 -4.95 -14.58 38.78
N LYS A 219 -4.09 -14.56 39.80
CA LYS A 219 -2.75 -14.00 39.69
C LYS A 219 -1.97 -14.77 38.64
N GLY A 220 -1.27 -14.05 37.78
CA GLY A 220 -0.47 -14.58 36.68
C GLY A 220 -1.26 -15.05 35.46
N GLU A 221 -2.58 -14.85 35.40
CA GLU A 221 -3.33 -15.22 34.18
C GLU A 221 -3.01 -14.30 32.99
N ILE A 222 -3.03 -14.90 31.80
CA ILE A 222 -2.82 -14.22 30.51
C ILE A 222 -4.18 -14.08 29.83
N VAL A 223 -4.56 -12.86 29.50
CA VAL A 223 -5.79 -12.53 28.77
C VAL A 223 -5.42 -12.09 27.37
N SER A 224 -5.87 -12.85 26.36
CA SER A 224 -5.73 -12.47 24.95
C SER A 224 -6.98 -11.75 24.47
N VAL A 225 -6.79 -10.65 23.75
CA VAL A 225 -7.86 -9.84 23.15
C VAL A 225 -7.70 -9.89 21.64
N LYS A 226 -8.71 -10.38 20.93
CA LYS A 226 -8.76 -10.28 19.47
C LYS A 226 -9.27 -8.90 19.08
N LEU A 227 -8.43 -8.12 18.40
CA LEU A 227 -8.81 -6.79 17.92
C LEU A 227 -9.77 -6.87 16.73
N GLU A 228 -9.76 -7.99 16.01
CA GLU A 228 -10.63 -8.25 14.86
C GLU A 228 -11.27 -9.64 14.96
N GLY A 229 -12.51 -9.76 14.47
CA GLY A 229 -13.23 -11.03 14.39
C GLY A 229 -13.93 -11.48 15.68
N VAL A 230 -14.40 -12.73 15.65
CA VAL A 230 -14.99 -13.44 16.80
C VAL A 230 -14.01 -14.46 17.35
N LEU A 231 -14.28 -14.97 18.56
CA LEU A 231 -13.49 -16.06 19.13
C LEU A 231 -13.68 -17.35 18.33
N ASP A 232 -12.62 -18.14 18.20
CA ASP A 232 -12.68 -19.49 17.63
C ASP A 232 -13.32 -20.46 18.65
N GLU A 233 -13.85 -21.60 18.21
CA GLU A 233 -14.55 -22.57 19.08
C GLU A 233 -13.70 -22.99 20.30
N SER A 234 -12.38 -23.13 20.13
CA SER A 234 -11.43 -23.46 21.19
C SER A 234 -11.16 -22.33 22.18
N GLU A 235 -11.52 -21.10 21.84
CA GLU A 235 -11.26 -19.88 22.62
C GLU A 235 -12.45 -19.47 23.48
N TYR A 236 -13.64 -20.02 23.22
CA TYR A 236 -14.79 -19.87 24.10
C TYR A 236 -14.56 -20.64 25.40
N THR A 237 -14.64 -19.93 26.52
CA THR A 237 -14.66 -20.55 27.85
C THR A 237 -15.95 -21.36 28.00
N LYS A 238 -15.85 -22.69 28.16
CA LYS A 238 -17.02 -23.57 28.42
C LYS A 238 -17.85 -23.03 29.59
N LYS A 239 -19.00 -22.43 29.31
CA LYS A 239 -20.06 -22.22 30.31
C LYS A 239 -20.75 -23.55 30.57
N GLU A 240 -20.90 -23.91 31.84
CA GLU A 240 -21.74 -25.05 32.24
C GLU A 240 -23.14 -24.89 31.63
N GLU A 241 -23.52 -25.83 30.76
CA GLU A 241 -24.87 -25.94 30.25
C GLU A 241 -25.82 -26.22 31.42
N LYS A 242 -26.71 -25.28 31.73
CA LYS A 242 -27.90 -25.62 32.51
C LYS A 242 -28.82 -26.45 31.61
N PRO A 243 -29.32 -27.60 32.09
CA PRO A 243 -30.11 -28.50 31.27
C PRO A 243 -31.39 -27.80 30.79
N ALA A 244 -31.73 -28.05 29.52
CA ALA A 244 -32.93 -27.54 28.88
C ALA A 244 -34.18 -27.87 29.70
N ILE A 245 -35.01 -26.85 29.95
CA ILE A 245 -36.35 -27.03 30.50
C ILE A 245 -37.29 -27.21 29.30
N ASP A 246 -37.83 -28.41 29.13
CA ASP A 246 -38.97 -28.67 28.24
C ASP A 246 -40.17 -27.82 28.66
N LYS A 247 -40.69 -26.98 27.76
CA LYS A 247 -42.07 -26.49 27.83
C LYS A 247 -42.70 -26.31 26.44
N GLU A 248 -43.93 -26.80 26.40
CA GLU A 248 -44.88 -26.93 25.30
C GLU A 248 -45.35 -25.62 24.64
N ASP A 249 -45.98 -25.82 23.49
CA ASP A 249 -46.74 -24.90 22.64
C ASP A 249 -47.50 -23.78 23.36
N GLY A 250 -47.32 -22.54 22.89
CA GLY A 250 -48.31 -21.48 23.01
C GLY A 250 -47.79 -20.07 23.24
N ILE A 251 -47.97 -19.23 22.21
CA ILE A 251 -48.31 -17.78 22.25
C ILE A 251 -47.16 -16.75 22.21
N GLU A 252 -47.34 -15.87 21.21
CA GLU A 252 -46.89 -14.48 20.99
C GLU A 252 -45.44 -14.16 20.62
N LYS A 253 -45.30 -13.60 19.40
CA LYS A 253 -44.17 -12.79 18.95
C LYS A 253 -43.91 -11.68 19.97
N LYS A 254 -42.80 -11.78 20.69
CA LYS A 254 -42.13 -10.65 21.32
C LYS A 254 -41.11 -10.09 20.34
N ASP A 255 -41.12 -8.78 20.20
CA ASP A 255 -40.10 -8.01 19.49
C ASP A 255 -38.71 -8.46 19.96
N GLU A 256 -37.87 -8.90 19.02
CA GLU A 256 -36.46 -9.14 19.28
C GLU A 256 -35.79 -7.78 19.54
N GLU A 257 -35.48 -7.50 20.80
CA GLU A 257 -34.58 -6.40 21.16
C GLU A 257 -33.28 -6.55 20.36
N ILE A 258 -32.97 -5.55 19.55
CA ILE A 258 -31.66 -5.40 18.91
C ILE A 258 -30.63 -5.29 20.03
N ILE A 259 -29.93 -6.38 20.33
CA ILE A 259 -28.80 -6.37 21.25
C ILE A 259 -27.69 -5.55 20.58
N LYS A 260 -27.52 -4.30 21.02
CA LYS A 260 -26.41 -3.45 20.62
C LYS A 260 -25.13 -4.03 21.25
N TYR A 261 -24.32 -4.72 20.45
CA TYR A 261 -22.99 -5.18 20.89
C TYR A 261 -22.08 -3.97 21.11
N ALA A 262 -21.26 -4.03 22.16
CA ALA A 262 -20.18 -3.07 22.36
C ALA A 262 -19.15 -3.17 21.23
N SER A 263 -18.57 -2.04 20.83
CA SER A 263 -17.39 -2.01 19.99
C SER A 263 -16.19 -2.64 20.70
N ILE A 264 -15.19 -3.10 19.95
CA ILE A 264 -13.96 -3.63 20.54
C ILE A 264 -13.23 -2.58 21.38
N LEU A 265 -13.33 -1.31 21.01
CA LEU A 265 -12.74 -0.19 21.76
C LEU A 265 -13.42 0.00 23.12
N GLU A 266 -14.75 -0.13 23.20
CA GLU A 266 -15.48 -0.11 24.46
C GLU A 266 -15.08 -1.30 25.36
N VAL A 267 -14.92 -2.50 24.79
CA VAL A 267 -14.44 -3.69 25.53
C VAL A 267 -13.03 -3.47 26.08
N VAL A 268 -12.12 -2.91 25.28
CA VAL A 268 -10.74 -2.62 25.71
C VAL A 268 -10.71 -1.51 26.76
N GLU A 269 -11.50 -0.45 26.60
CA GLU A 269 -11.60 0.62 27.59
C GLU A 269 -12.12 0.10 28.92
N TRP A 270 -13.20 -0.69 28.91
CA TRP A 270 -13.76 -1.30 30.11
C TRP A 270 -12.79 -2.27 30.78
N LEU A 271 -12.07 -3.07 30.01
CA LEU A 271 -11.04 -3.97 30.52
C LEU A 271 -9.92 -3.17 31.21
N CYS A 272 -9.38 -2.14 30.56
CA CYS A 272 -8.32 -1.31 31.11
C CYS A 272 -8.76 -0.57 32.38
N GLN A 273 -9.97 -0.01 32.37
CA GLN A 273 -10.55 0.66 33.52
C GLN A 273 -10.73 -0.31 34.69
N ALA A 274 -11.28 -1.51 34.44
CA ALA A 274 -11.49 -2.52 35.46
C ALA A 274 -10.18 -3.04 36.08
N ILE A 275 -9.14 -3.23 35.27
CA ILE A 275 -7.79 -3.63 35.73
C ILE A 275 -7.22 -2.59 36.70
N ASN A 276 -7.34 -1.31 36.35
CA ASN A 276 -6.83 -0.22 37.17
C ASN A 276 -7.64 -0.08 38.48
N GLU A 277 -8.97 -0.19 38.43
CA GLU A 277 -9.84 -0.15 39.61
C GLU A 277 -9.63 -1.34 40.57
N ASP A 278 -9.35 -2.54 40.04
CA ASP A 278 -9.04 -3.73 40.85
C ASP A 278 -7.63 -3.67 41.47
N GLY A 279 -6.78 -2.74 41.03
CA GLY A 279 -5.42 -2.57 41.53
C GLY A 279 -4.46 -3.68 41.10
N ARG A 280 -4.67 -4.25 39.91
CA ARG A 280 -3.77 -5.24 39.31
C ARG A 280 -2.68 -4.57 38.49
N THR A 281 -1.49 -5.14 38.53
CA THR A 281 -0.38 -4.69 37.69
C THR A 281 -0.30 -5.56 36.44
N THR A 282 -0.24 -4.93 35.27
CA THR A 282 -0.04 -5.67 34.02
C THR A 282 1.44 -5.80 33.67
N VAL A 283 1.86 -6.99 33.24
CA VAL A 283 3.25 -7.28 32.84
C VAL A 283 3.34 -7.68 31.37
N LEU A 284 4.50 -7.43 30.75
CA LEU A 284 4.83 -7.90 29.41
C LEU A 284 5.16 -9.39 29.43
N LEU A 285 4.75 -10.13 28.41
CA LEU A 285 4.99 -11.58 28.30
C LEU A 285 6.47 -11.94 28.22
N ASP A 286 7.28 -11.04 27.66
CA ASP A 286 8.73 -11.16 27.51
C ASP A 286 9.47 -11.21 28.86
N ASN A 287 8.81 -10.77 29.95
CA ASN A 287 9.34 -10.80 31.31
C ASN A 287 9.18 -12.17 32.01
N TYR A 288 8.64 -13.17 31.33
CA TYR A 288 8.36 -14.52 31.90
C TYR A 288 9.54 -15.11 32.68
N ASN A 289 10.74 -15.12 32.09
CA ASN A 289 11.95 -15.64 32.74
C ASN A 289 12.36 -14.90 34.02
N TYR A 290 12.06 -13.61 34.13
CA TYR A 290 12.44 -12.78 35.27
C TYR A 290 11.48 -12.98 36.45
N LEU A 291 10.21 -13.21 36.15
CA LEU A 291 9.15 -13.34 37.14
C LEU A 291 9.09 -14.74 37.77
N GLU A 292 9.44 -15.80 37.03
CA GLU A 292 9.52 -17.16 37.60
C GLU A 292 10.81 -17.43 38.38
N LYS A 293 11.91 -16.73 38.06
CA LYS A 293 13.21 -16.95 38.74
C LYS A 293 13.46 -16.02 39.92
N SER A 294 12.56 -15.09 40.21
CA SER A 294 12.68 -14.14 41.32
C SER A 294 12.16 -14.73 42.63
N ASP A 295 12.76 -15.83 43.09
CA ASP A 295 12.84 -16.09 44.52
C ASP A 295 14.03 -15.27 45.06
N GLU A 296 13.73 -14.17 45.77
CA GLU A 296 14.68 -13.29 46.48
C GLU A 296 15.60 -12.37 45.65
N ARG A 297 15.06 -11.23 45.18
CA ARG A 297 15.56 -9.85 45.48
C ARG A 297 14.91 -8.76 44.63
N THR A 298 14.77 -7.60 45.26
CA THR A 298 14.15 -6.32 44.88
C THR A 298 14.26 -5.91 43.40
N MET A 299 13.12 -5.51 42.82
CA MET A 299 12.98 -4.89 41.49
C MET A 299 13.92 -3.68 41.31
N PHE A 300 14.81 -3.76 40.32
CA PHE A 300 15.41 -2.60 39.67
C PHE A 300 14.96 -2.58 38.21
N ILE A 301 14.10 -1.61 37.89
CA ILE A 301 13.76 -1.23 36.52
C ILE A 301 15.02 -0.56 35.92
N ARG A 302 15.53 -1.08 34.80
CA ARG A 302 16.72 -0.56 34.13
C ARG A 302 16.29 0.26 32.91
N ASN A 303 16.30 1.59 33.08
CA ASN A 303 16.52 2.54 31.99
C ASN A 303 18.05 2.70 31.78
N ASP A 304 18.41 3.06 30.55
CA ASP A 304 19.71 3.52 30.04
C ASP A 304 20.74 2.46 29.63
N PHE A 305 21.09 2.45 28.33
CA PHE A 305 22.45 2.73 27.84
C PHE A 305 22.47 2.99 26.31
N ILE A 306 22.83 4.23 25.93
CA ILE A 306 23.33 4.63 24.61
C ILE A 306 24.86 4.76 24.67
N SER A 307 25.52 4.43 23.55
CA SER A 307 26.90 4.77 23.09
C SER A 307 28.10 4.02 23.69
N ASN A 308 28.90 3.37 22.82
CA ASN A 308 30.14 3.95 22.29
C ASN A 308 30.94 3.00 21.36
N ASN A 309 31.17 3.47 20.13
CA ASN A 309 32.38 3.51 19.32
C ASN A 309 33.47 2.40 19.30
N SER A 310 33.75 1.99 18.06
CA SER A 310 35.06 1.87 17.39
C SER A 310 36.01 0.70 17.73
N LEU A 311 36.44 -0.04 16.70
CA LEU A 311 37.80 -0.01 16.14
C LEU A 311 38.08 -1.20 15.20
N ASN A 312 38.56 -0.86 13.99
CA ASN A 312 39.62 -1.48 13.19
C ASN A 312 39.92 -2.99 13.33
N SER A 313 39.89 -3.71 12.20
CA SER A 313 41.13 -4.17 11.54
C SER A 313 40.86 -4.85 10.19
N ASN A 314 41.62 -4.39 9.20
CA ASN A 314 41.84 -4.97 7.87
C ASN A 314 43.03 -5.98 7.96
N PRO A 315 43.50 -6.59 6.87
CA PRO A 315 42.98 -7.73 6.12
C PRO A 315 43.97 -8.93 6.17
N SER A 316 43.65 -10.08 5.57
CA SER A 316 44.66 -11.12 5.32
C SER A 316 44.35 -11.99 4.09
N ASN A 317 45.20 -11.81 3.08
CA ASN A 317 45.40 -12.65 1.90
C ASN A 317 45.51 -14.15 2.23
N ASN A 318 45.06 -15.00 1.31
CA ASN A 318 45.97 -15.74 0.42
C ASN A 318 45.23 -16.71 -0.50
N ASN A 319 45.56 -16.61 -1.80
CA ASN A 319 45.96 -17.67 -2.75
C ASN A 319 45.11 -18.96 -2.85
N SER A 320 44.96 -19.62 -3.99
CA SER A 320 45.32 -19.47 -5.40
C SER A 320 44.81 -20.77 -6.04
N GLY A 321 44.42 -20.77 -7.32
CA GLY A 321 44.04 -22.03 -7.98
C GLY A 321 43.42 -21.79 -9.35
N ASN A 322 44.21 -21.98 -10.38
CA ASN A 322 44.04 -21.50 -11.74
C ASN A 322 43.33 -22.51 -12.67
N SER A 323 42.84 -22.01 -13.81
CA SER A 323 42.68 -22.69 -15.13
C SER A 323 41.50 -23.67 -15.30
N ASN A 324 40.80 -23.80 -16.44
CA ASN A 324 40.99 -23.31 -17.81
C ASN A 324 39.68 -23.39 -18.62
N LEU A 325 39.62 -22.59 -19.69
CA LEU A 325 38.61 -22.54 -20.75
C LEU A 325 38.55 -23.81 -21.62
N GLY A 326 37.41 -24.03 -22.28
CA GLY A 326 37.24 -24.95 -23.41
C GLY A 326 35.89 -24.71 -24.11
N ASP A 327 35.97 -24.45 -25.41
CA ASP A 327 34.95 -23.88 -26.30
C ASP A 327 34.19 -24.93 -27.12
N ASP A 328 33.08 -24.46 -27.70
CA ASP A 328 32.47 -24.81 -29.00
C ASP A 328 31.55 -26.03 -29.19
N GLY A 329 30.55 -25.84 -30.06
CA GLY A 329 29.78 -26.92 -30.70
C GLY A 329 28.27 -26.72 -30.83
N SER A 330 27.84 -26.04 -31.89
CA SER A 330 26.48 -26.02 -32.44
C SER A 330 26.00 -27.41 -32.91
N GLU A 331 24.73 -27.76 -32.71
CA GLU A 331 24.03 -28.67 -33.63
C GLU A 331 22.49 -28.50 -33.56
N ASP A 332 21.93 -28.30 -34.75
CA ASP A 332 20.52 -28.26 -35.11
C ASP A 332 19.83 -29.61 -34.82
N ASN A 333 18.62 -29.58 -34.27
CA ASN A 333 17.75 -30.75 -34.21
C ASN A 333 16.28 -30.33 -34.02
N SER A 334 15.48 -30.60 -35.04
CA SER A 334 14.01 -30.63 -34.99
C SER A 334 13.52 -31.53 -33.84
N ILE A 335 12.78 -30.98 -32.89
CA ILE A 335 12.27 -31.72 -31.72
C ILE A 335 10.82 -32.15 -31.94
N ASP A 336 10.60 -33.46 -31.85
CA ASP A 336 9.31 -34.12 -31.67
C ASP A 336 8.66 -33.66 -30.35
N LEU A 337 7.54 -32.94 -30.44
CA LEU A 337 6.81 -32.27 -29.35
C LEU A 337 6.10 -33.23 -28.36
N SER A 338 6.35 -34.55 -28.45
CA SER A 338 5.78 -35.54 -27.53
C SER A 338 6.66 -35.85 -26.30
N ASN A 339 7.90 -35.35 -26.24
CA ASN A 339 8.82 -35.60 -25.12
C ASN A 339 9.57 -34.33 -24.67
N ILE A 340 8.85 -33.31 -24.17
CA ILE A 340 9.49 -32.19 -23.48
C ILE A 340 10.09 -32.69 -22.16
N ASN A 341 11.40 -32.54 -22.01
CA ASN A 341 12.09 -32.80 -20.74
C ASN A 341 12.05 -31.52 -19.88
N PHE A 342 11.01 -31.40 -19.04
CA PHE A 342 10.81 -30.23 -18.18
C PHE A 342 11.96 -30.01 -17.20
N ASN A 343 12.58 -31.07 -16.68
CA ASN A 343 13.76 -30.94 -15.84
C ASN A 343 14.93 -30.22 -16.55
N LYS A 344 15.17 -30.55 -17.82
CA LYS A 344 16.17 -29.86 -18.66
C LYS A 344 15.76 -28.42 -18.95
N LEU A 345 14.45 -28.17 -19.16
CA LEU A 345 13.90 -26.83 -19.40
C LEU A 345 14.12 -25.90 -18.20
N ILE A 346 13.78 -26.34 -16.99
CA ILE A 346 14.02 -25.59 -15.74
C ILE A 346 15.51 -25.32 -15.54
N LYS A 347 16.36 -26.34 -15.69
CA LYS A 347 17.82 -26.16 -15.59
C LYS A 347 18.38 -25.14 -16.60
N ALA A 348 17.85 -25.13 -17.82
CA ALA A 348 18.26 -24.18 -18.86
C ALA A 348 17.78 -22.75 -18.58
N ASN A 349 16.69 -22.57 -17.83
CA ASN A 349 16.13 -21.27 -17.46
C ASN A 349 16.99 -20.50 -16.44
N LYS A 350 17.93 -21.16 -15.74
CA LYS A 350 18.90 -20.53 -14.82
C LYS A 350 18.24 -19.66 -13.73
N ASN A 351 17.14 -20.12 -13.14
CA ASN A 351 16.36 -19.43 -12.10
C ASN A 351 15.84 -18.04 -12.53
N LEU A 352 15.69 -17.78 -13.84
CA LEU A 352 15.00 -16.58 -14.30
C LEU A 352 13.53 -16.65 -13.88
N LEU A 353 13.01 -15.55 -13.35
CA LEU A 353 11.64 -15.46 -12.89
C LEU A 353 10.83 -14.61 -13.87
N ALA A 354 9.67 -15.10 -14.28
CA ALA A 354 8.71 -14.28 -14.99
C ALA A 354 8.24 -13.10 -14.12
N GLU A 355 7.94 -11.98 -14.75
CA GLU A 355 7.26 -10.87 -14.10
C GLU A 355 5.87 -11.32 -13.62
N ASN A 356 5.45 -10.83 -12.45
CA ASN A 356 4.09 -11.00 -11.97
C ASN A 356 3.27 -9.76 -12.39
N ILE A 357 2.33 -9.95 -13.30
CA ILE A 357 1.47 -8.88 -13.79
C ILE A 357 0.17 -8.87 -12.98
N SER A 358 0.16 -8.12 -11.88
CA SER A 358 -1.06 -7.79 -11.11
C SER A 358 -1.77 -6.55 -11.65
N ARG A 359 -1.04 -5.70 -12.37
CA ARG A 359 -1.52 -4.56 -13.15
C ARG A 359 -0.68 -4.42 -14.41
N PHE A 360 -1.25 -3.85 -15.46
CA PHE A 360 -0.51 -3.44 -16.65
C PHE A 360 -0.01 -2.01 -16.50
N TYR A 361 1.25 -1.78 -16.86
CA TYR A 361 1.77 -0.44 -17.14
C TYR A 361 1.29 -0.03 -18.53
N THR A 362 0.21 0.75 -18.59
CA THR A 362 -0.46 1.13 -19.85
C THR A 362 -1.13 2.49 -19.75
N THR A 363 -1.06 3.27 -20.82
CA THR A 363 -1.82 4.52 -20.98
C THR A 363 -3.16 4.34 -21.67
N GLN A 364 -3.47 3.11 -22.12
CA GLN A 364 -4.80 2.78 -22.63
C GLN A 364 -5.85 2.99 -21.53
N GLU A 365 -6.94 3.69 -21.87
CA GLU A 365 -8.07 3.99 -20.98
C GLU A 365 -8.94 2.74 -20.73
N ALA A 366 -8.33 1.71 -20.17
CA ALA A 366 -8.97 0.44 -19.95
C ALA A 366 -8.49 -0.28 -18.68
N VAL A 367 -9.39 -1.06 -18.10
CA VAL A 367 -9.13 -2.05 -17.05
C VAL A 367 -9.44 -3.45 -17.59
N ALA A 368 -9.00 -4.50 -16.90
CA ALA A 368 -9.30 -5.87 -17.27
C ALA A 368 -10.07 -6.62 -16.19
N TYR A 369 -11.09 -7.39 -16.60
CA TYR A 369 -11.80 -8.31 -15.70
C TYR A 369 -11.37 -9.75 -15.96
N THR A 370 -11.09 -10.47 -14.88
CA THR A 370 -10.65 -11.86 -14.89
C THR A 370 -11.56 -12.72 -14.04
N PHE A 371 -11.75 -13.96 -14.50
CA PHE A 371 -12.72 -14.88 -13.91
C PHE A 371 -12.12 -16.27 -13.73
N ARG A 372 -12.52 -16.93 -12.64
CA ARG A 372 -12.31 -18.36 -12.41
C ARG A 372 -13.56 -19.00 -11.84
N GLY A 373 -13.64 -20.33 -11.89
CA GLY A 373 -14.71 -21.08 -11.25
C GLY A 373 -15.93 -21.23 -12.16
N ILE A 374 -15.72 -21.58 -13.43
CA ILE A 374 -16.82 -21.77 -14.39
C ILE A 374 -17.68 -23.01 -14.07
N SER A 375 -17.32 -23.74 -13.01
CA SER A 375 -18.06 -24.87 -12.43
C SER A 375 -19.42 -24.45 -11.83
N ASP A 376 -19.58 -23.20 -11.41
CA ASP A 376 -20.89 -22.61 -11.07
C ASP A 376 -21.57 -22.08 -12.34
N LYS A 377 -22.60 -22.81 -12.80
CA LYS A 377 -23.35 -22.47 -14.02
C LYS A 377 -24.18 -21.21 -13.86
N GLU A 378 -24.73 -20.96 -12.67
CA GLU A 378 -25.62 -19.84 -12.42
C GLU A 378 -24.81 -18.54 -12.37
N SER A 379 -23.73 -18.51 -11.58
CA SER A 379 -22.77 -17.42 -11.55
C SER A 379 -22.22 -17.09 -12.94
N LEU A 380 -21.84 -18.11 -13.72
CA LEU A 380 -21.36 -17.90 -15.09
C LEU A 380 -22.42 -17.23 -15.98
N ASN A 381 -23.67 -17.70 -15.93
CA ASN A 381 -24.74 -17.13 -16.76
C ASN A 381 -25.03 -15.67 -16.39
N LEU A 382 -25.07 -15.37 -15.10
CA LEU A 382 -25.25 -14.01 -14.61
C LEU A 382 -24.07 -13.13 -15.02
N MET A 383 -22.83 -13.60 -14.88
CA MET A 383 -21.66 -12.81 -15.27
C MET A 383 -21.60 -12.54 -16.77
N LEU A 384 -21.91 -13.53 -17.62
CA LEU A 384 -22.03 -13.30 -19.07
C LEU A 384 -23.13 -12.29 -19.43
N ALA A 385 -24.24 -12.27 -18.67
CA ALA A 385 -25.28 -11.25 -18.82
C ALA A 385 -24.78 -9.87 -18.37
N ALA A 386 -24.08 -9.77 -17.24
CA ALA A 386 -23.50 -8.52 -16.73
C ALA A 386 -22.51 -7.92 -17.74
N LEU A 387 -21.60 -8.74 -18.27
CA LEU A 387 -20.65 -8.35 -19.32
C LEU A 387 -21.38 -7.83 -20.58
N SER A 388 -22.45 -8.50 -21.00
CA SER A 388 -23.25 -8.05 -22.14
C SER A 388 -23.98 -6.74 -21.89
N ILE A 389 -24.57 -6.55 -20.71
CA ILE A 389 -25.35 -5.34 -20.35
C ILE A 389 -24.44 -4.12 -20.25
N THR A 390 -23.23 -4.32 -19.71
CA THR A 390 -22.22 -3.26 -19.55
C THR A 390 -21.40 -3.03 -20.82
N ASN A 391 -21.63 -3.81 -21.88
CA ASN A 391 -20.84 -3.80 -23.12
C ASN A 391 -19.33 -3.99 -22.87
N THR A 392 -18.99 -4.93 -22.00
CA THR A 392 -17.62 -5.24 -21.58
C THR A 392 -17.22 -6.65 -22.01
N LYS A 393 -15.92 -6.93 -22.00
CA LYS A 393 -15.34 -8.26 -22.23
C LYS A 393 -14.36 -8.60 -21.13
N GLY A 394 -14.23 -9.88 -20.80
CA GLY A 394 -13.26 -10.34 -19.81
C GLY A 394 -12.62 -11.68 -20.15
N THR A 395 -11.71 -12.10 -19.29
CA THR A 395 -10.86 -13.29 -19.49
C THR A 395 -11.17 -14.36 -18.45
N PHE A 396 -11.57 -15.54 -18.90
CA PHE A 396 -11.90 -16.67 -18.03
C PHE A 396 -10.74 -17.66 -18.02
N PHE A 397 -10.04 -17.75 -16.88
CA PHE A 397 -8.96 -18.72 -16.71
C PHE A 397 -9.55 -20.08 -16.33
N VAL A 398 -9.41 -21.05 -17.22
CA VAL A 398 -10.04 -22.37 -17.08
C VAL A 398 -9.01 -23.44 -16.75
N SER A 399 -9.32 -24.26 -15.75
CA SER A 399 -8.48 -25.39 -15.36
C SER A 399 -8.68 -26.60 -16.27
N LYS A 400 -7.73 -27.54 -16.25
CA LYS A 400 -7.88 -28.84 -16.91
C LYS A 400 -9.22 -29.53 -16.59
N LYS A 401 -9.62 -29.52 -15.31
CA LYS A 401 -10.88 -30.13 -14.85
C LYS A 401 -12.08 -29.50 -15.55
N GLU A 402 -12.13 -28.17 -15.58
CA GLU A 402 -13.23 -27.44 -16.20
C GLU A 402 -13.28 -27.62 -17.73
N ILE A 403 -12.13 -27.71 -18.40
CA ILE A 403 -12.06 -27.99 -19.84
C ILE A 403 -12.65 -29.36 -20.19
N LEU A 404 -12.49 -30.35 -19.30
CA LEU A 404 -13.01 -31.70 -19.49
C LEU A 404 -14.50 -31.81 -19.12
N GLU A 405 -14.90 -31.20 -18.00
CA GLU A 405 -16.25 -31.34 -17.45
C GLU A 405 -17.27 -30.38 -18.10
N TYR A 406 -16.84 -29.19 -18.53
CA TYR A 406 -17.74 -28.12 -18.98
C TYR A 406 -17.35 -27.52 -20.35
N PRO A 407 -17.13 -28.32 -21.41
CA PRO A 407 -16.79 -27.79 -22.73
C PRO A 407 -17.89 -26.88 -23.31
N ASP A 408 -19.16 -27.15 -23.02
CA ASP A 408 -20.30 -26.32 -23.43
C ASP A 408 -20.24 -24.90 -22.85
N ARG A 409 -19.70 -24.75 -21.64
CA ARG A 409 -19.55 -23.45 -20.97
C ARG A 409 -18.43 -22.63 -21.58
N ILE A 410 -17.33 -23.28 -22.00
CA ILE A 410 -16.23 -22.63 -22.73
C ILE A 410 -16.74 -22.08 -24.07
N GLU A 411 -17.45 -22.89 -24.85
CA GLU A 411 -18.06 -22.44 -26.11
C GLU A 411 -19.03 -21.27 -25.88
N LYS A 412 -19.80 -21.33 -24.78
CA LYS A 412 -20.69 -20.23 -24.40
C LYS A 412 -19.91 -18.95 -24.11
N ILE A 413 -18.84 -19.00 -23.32
CA ILE A 413 -17.99 -17.84 -23.01
C ILE A 413 -17.47 -17.20 -24.31
N LEU A 414 -16.95 -18.02 -25.23
CA LEU A 414 -16.44 -17.58 -26.53
C LEU A 414 -17.54 -16.98 -27.42
N SER A 415 -18.75 -17.57 -27.43
CA SER A 415 -19.88 -17.05 -28.22
C SER A 415 -20.35 -15.66 -27.76
N TYR A 416 -20.06 -15.28 -26.52
CA TYR A 416 -20.29 -13.93 -25.98
C TYR A 416 -19.13 -12.98 -26.28
N GLY A 417 -18.08 -13.44 -26.99
CA GLY A 417 -16.91 -12.68 -27.39
C GLY A 417 -15.87 -12.49 -26.29
N ASN A 418 -15.92 -13.28 -25.22
CA ASN A 418 -14.96 -13.22 -24.12
C ASN A 418 -13.72 -14.09 -24.39
N GLU A 419 -12.66 -13.85 -23.64
CA GLU A 419 -11.39 -14.57 -23.77
C GLU A 419 -11.32 -15.78 -22.81
N ILE A 420 -10.59 -16.81 -23.23
CA ILE A 420 -10.21 -17.95 -22.39
C ILE A 420 -8.69 -17.88 -22.13
N GLY A 421 -8.32 -17.88 -20.86
CA GLY A 421 -6.93 -17.96 -20.38
C GLY A 421 -6.60 -19.34 -19.81
N ASN A 422 -5.30 -19.62 -19.65
CA ASN A 422 -4.84 -20.89 -19.11
C ASN A 422 -4.85 -20.86 -17.56
N GLY A 423 -5.69 -21.70 -16.94
CA GLY A 423 -5.81 -21.84 -15.50
C GLY A 423 -4.99 -22.98 -14.87
N GLY A 424 -4.14 -23.66 -15.63
CA GLY A 424 -3.35 -24.79 -15.14
C GLY A 424 -4.20 -25.99 -14.70
N VAL A 425 -3.57 -26.97 -14.03
CA VAL A 425 -4.26 -28.16 -13.56
C VAL A 425 -4.68 -27.98 -12.10
N THR A 426 -3.75 -27.51 -11.26
CA THR A 426 -4.00 -27.27 -9.84
C THR A 426 -4.55 -25.86 -9.62
N ALA A 427 -5.86 -25.80 -9.37
CA ALA A 427 -6.61 -24.55 -9.21
C ALA A 427 -6.71 -24.05 -7.76
N ASN A 428 -6.15 -24.76 -6.79
CA ASN A 428 -6.21 -24.49 -5.36
C ASN A 428 -4.82 -24.19 -4.76
N SER A 429 -4.71 -24.13 -3.44
CA SER A 429 -3.45 -23.88 -2.71
C SER A 429 -2.40 -24.97 -2.87
N ASP A 430 -2.76 -26.17 -3.34
CA ASP A 430 -1.80 -27.27 -3.53
C ASP A 430 -0.72 -26.94 -4.56
N ILE A 431 -0.93 -25.90 -5.39
CA ILE A 431 0.06 -25.43 -6.36
C ILE A 431 1.34 -24.91 -5.68
N LEU A 432 1.24 -24.40 -4.46
CA LEU A 432 2.38 -23.90 -3.67
C LEU A 432 3.31 -25.02 -3.19
N ASN A 433 2.85 -26.28 -3.26
CA ASN A 433 3.63 -27.45 -2.89
C ASN A 433 4.35 -28.10 -4.09
N LYS A 434 4.22 -27.50 -5.29
CA LYS A 434 4.75 -28.05 -6.53
C LYS A 434 6.06 -27.38 -6.92
N SER A 435 6.95 -28.17 -7.50
CA SER A 435 8.16 -27.65 -8.13
C SER A 435 7.85 -26.89 -9.43
N ALA A 436 8.75 -26.00 -9.84
CA ALA A 436 8.67 -25.32 -11.13
C ALA A 436 8.54 -26.30 -12.31
N GLU A 437 9.16 -27.49 -12.21
CA GLU A 437 9.04 -28.55 -13.21
C GLU A 437 7.60 -29.05 -13.34
N GLU A 438 6.95 -29.34 -12.21
CA GLU A 438 5.56 -29.81 -12.18
C GLU A 438 4.61 -28.74 -12.69
N ILE A 439 4.80 -27.49 -12.27
CA ILE A 439 3.97 -26.36 -12.70
C ILE A 439 4.14 -26.09 -14.21
N ALA A 440 5.37 -26.13 -14.74
CA ALA A 440 5.63 -25.96 -16.16
C ALA A 440 4.93 -27.03 -17.01
N LYS A 441 4.87 -28.26 -16.50
CA LYS A 441 4.13 -29.37 -17.13
C LYS A 441 2.62 -29.10 -17.13
N GLU A 442 2.05 -28.58 -16.05
CA GLU A 442 0.63 -28.22 -15.99
C GLU A 442 0.26 -27.11 -16.97
N ILE A 443 1.09 -26.07 -17.04
CA ILE A 443 0.89 -24.96 -17.98
C ILE A 443 0.86 -25.51 -19.41
N TYR A 444 1.87 -26.31 -19.77
CA TYR A 444 1.97 -26.90 -21.12
C TYR A 444 0.81 -27.85 -21.44
N GLU A 445 0.41 -28.69 -20.49
CA GLU A 445 -0.70 -29.63 -20.67
C GLU A 445 -2.00 -28.89 -21.00
N VAL A 446 -2.33 -27.86 -20.22
CA VAL A 446 -3.55 -27.09 -20.43
C VAL A 446 -3.48 -26.27 -21.71
N ASP A 447 -2.33 -25.66 -22.02
CA ASP A 447 -2.14 -24.94 -23.28
C ASP A 447 -2.41 -25.85 -24.49
N LYS A 448 -1.88 -27.08 -24.49
CA LYS A 448 -2.16 -28.06 -25.53
C LYS A 448 -3.66 -28.37 -25.65
N MET A 449 -4.33 -28.57 -24.51
CA MET A 449 -5.79 -28.84 -24.49
C MET A 449 -6.63 -27.68 -25.02
N LEU A 450 -6.19 -26.44 -24.80
CA LEU A 450 -6.80 -25.23 -25.35
C LEU A 450 -6.55 -25.13 -26.86
N LYS A 451 -5.31 -25.34 -27.32
CA LYS A 451 -4.93 -25.32 -28.74
C LYS A 451 -5.65 -26.41 -29.55
N ASP A 452 -5.83 -27.60 -28.99
CA ASP A 452 -6.62 -28.68 -29.61
C ASP A 452 -8.10 -28.29 -29.86
N ARG A 453 -8.57 -27.24 -29.18
CA ARG A 453 -9.91 -26.64 -29.34
C ARG A 453 -9.90 -25.34 -30.16
N GLY A 454 -8.75 -24.97 -30.75
CA GLY A 454 -8.60 -23.72 -31.48
C GLY A 454 -8.54 -22.47 -30.61
N ILE A 455 -8.27 -22.63 -29.31
CA ILE A 455 -8.11 -21.52 -28.35
C ILE A 455 -6.61 -21.26 -28.18
N TYR A 456 -6.20 -20.02 -28.41
CA TYR A 456 -4.81 -19.57 -28.28
C TYR A 456 -4.76 -18.44 -27.26
N THR A 457 -3.89 -18.57 -26.26
CA THR A 457 -3.72 -17.56 -25.21
C THR A 457 -2.24 -17.47 -24.84
N ASN A 458 -1.83 -16.30 -24.36
CA ASN A 458 -0.53 -16.06 -23.75
C ASN A 458 -0.67 -15.71 -22.26
N ALA A 459 -1.84 -15.92 -21.68
CA ALA A 459 -2.14 -15.57 -20.31
C ALA A 459 -2.24 -16.82 -19.44
N TYR A 460 -1.43 -16.88 -18.39
CA TYR A 460 -1.53 -17.88 -17.34
C TYR A 460 -1.94 -17.26 -16.02
N MET A 461 -2.92 -17.84 -15.34
CA MET A 461 -3.23 -17.51 -13.95
C MET A 461 -3.24 -18.81 -13.15
N SER A 462 -2.38 -18.90 -12.14
CA SER A 462 -2.33 -20.01 -11.18
C SER A 462 -3.61 -20.09 -10.33
N GLY A 463 -3.76 -21.18 -9.57
CA GLY A 463 -4.79 -21.28 -8.53
C GLY A 463 -4.75 -20.07 -7.59
N PHE A 464 -5.89 -19.43 -7.35
CA PHE A 464 -6.01 -18.20 -6.55
C PHE A 464 -5.11 -17.02 -6.98
N GLY A 465 -4.46 -17.06 -8.15
CA GLY A 465 -3.51 -16.02 -8.55
C GLY A 465 -2.19 -16.01 -7.76
N TYR A 466 -1.79 -17.14 -7.17
CA TYR A 466 -0.48 -17.27 -6.51
C TYR A 466 0.71 -17.04 -7.47
N SER A 467 1.81 -16.49 -6.97
CA SER A 467 2.93 -16.05 -7.81
C SER A 467 4.30 -16.19 -7.14
N ASP A 468 4.53 -17.29 -6.43
CA ASP A 468 5.82 -17.54 -5.78
C ASP A 468 6.97 -17.79 -6.78
N SER A 469 8.17 -18.07 -6.28
CA SER A 469 9.35 -18.28 -7.14
C SER A 469 9.19 -19.48 -8.07
N GLU A 470 8.57 -20.57 -7.61
CA GLU A 470 8.40 -21.79 -8.40
C GLU A 470 7.42 -21.55 -9.56
N ILE A 471 6.29 -20.86 -9.30
CA ILE A 471 5.32 -20.48 -10.33
C ILE A 471 5.96 -19.53 -11.35
N ARG A 472 6.69 -18.52 -10.88
CA ARG A 472 7.35 -17.54 -11.77
C ARG A 472 8.46 -18.16 -12.60
N GLU A 473 9.24 -19.07 -12.02
CA GLU A 473 10.25 -19.84 -12.74
C GLU A 473 9.61 -20.74 -13.80
N ALA A 474 8.53 -21.45 -13.46
CA ALA A 474 7.81 -22.29 -14.40
C ALA A 474 7.31 -21.51 -15.63
N VAL A 475 6.68 -20.34 -15.40
CA VAL A 475 6.22 -19.46 -16.49
C VAL A 475 7.39 -18.95 -17.33
N SER A 476 8.51 -18.57 -16.70
CA SER A 476 9.73 -18.18 -17.43
C SER A 476 10.25 -19.31 -18.31
N ALA A 477 10.32 -20.52 -17.76
CA ALA A 477 10.87 -21.68 -18.43
C ALA A 477 10.02 -22.12 -19.63
N VAL A 478 8.69 -22.11 -19.53
CA VAL A 478 7.80 -22.51 -20.64
C VAL A 478 7.89 -21.56 -21.83
N ARG A 479 8.37 -20.31 -21.67
CA ARG A 479 8.62 -19.40 -22.79
C ARG A 479 9.68 -19.94 -23.76
N ASN A 480 10.54 -20.86 -23.32
CA ASN A 480 11.51 -21.53 -24.18
C ASN A 480 10.91 -22.69 -24.99
N ILE A 481 9.62 -22.99 -24.82
CA ILE A 481 8.89 -23.96 -25.64
C ILE A 481 8.35 -23.23 -26.89
N GLU A 482 8.50 -23.85 -28.06
CA GLU A 482 8.01 -23.30 -29.32
C GLU A 482 6.50 -22.98 -29.24
N GLY A 483 6.13 -21.76 -29.63
CA GLY A 483 4.75 -21.27 -29.57
C GLY A 483 4.28 -20.78 -28.20
N LEU A 484 5.14 -20.76 -27.18
CA LEU A 484 4.85 -20.22 -25.83
C LEU A 484 5.73 -19.02 -25.43
N GLY A 485 6.56 -18.50 -26.35
CA GLY A 485 7.53 -17.44 -26.07
C GLY A 485 6.97 -16.13 -25.51
N LYS A 486 5.64 -15.91 -25.59
CA LYS A 486 4.96 -14.71 -25.09
C LYS A 486 4.13 -14.95 -23.82
N TYR A 487 4.20 -16.13 -23.20
CA TYR A 487 3.39 -16.42 -22.02
C TYR A 487 3.67 -15.46 -20.86
N GLU A 488 2.64 -14.93 -20.21
CA GLU A 488 2.76 -14.04 -19.06
C GLU A 488 1.99 -14.59 -17.85
N LEU A 489 2.55 -14.35 -16.66
CA LEU A 489 1.90 -14.67 -15.39
C LEU A 489 0.99 -13.50 -15.01
N ILE A 490 -0.31 -13.76 -15.03
CA ILE A 490 -1.37 -12.79 -14.72
C ILE A 490 -1.91 -13.08 -13.33
N THR A 491 -2.00 -12.04 -12.52
CA THR A 491 -2.69 -12.06 -11.23
C THR A 491 -3.72 -10.93 -11.21
N TYR A 492 -3.89 -10.22 -10.10
CA TYR A 492 -4.87 -9.15 -9.99
C TYR A 492 -4.48 -8.10 -8.94
N SER A 493 -4.91 -6.87 -9.15
CA SER A 493 -4.77 -5.77 -8.18
C SER A 493 -6.01 -5.65 -7.29
N LYS A 494 -7.17 -6.14 -7.74
CA LYS A 494 -8.44 -6.08 -7.00
C LYS A 494 -9.15 -7.43 -7.02
N ALA A 495 -9.70 -7.84 -5.88
CA ALA A 495 -10.48 -9.06 -5.70
C ALA A 495 -11.57 -8.84 -4.64
N PRO A 496 -12.77 -8.35 -5.00
CA PRO A 496 -13.82 -7.98 -4.05
C PRO A 496 -14.56 -9.18 -3.44
N ILE A 497 -14.30 -10.42 -3.90
CA ILE A 497 -14.94 -11.64 -3.39
C ILE A 497 -13.95 -12.36 -2.46
N ILE A 498 -13.94 -11.96 -1.19
CA ILE A 498 -13.06 -12.48 -0.14
C ILE A 498 -13.85 -12.85 1.11
N SER A 499 -13.25 -13.67 1.99
CA SER A 499 -13.91 -14.20 3.19
C SER A 499 -14.42 -13.11 4.14
N LYS A 500 -13.76 -11.93 4.18
CA LYS A 500 -14.25 -10.75 4.93
C LYS A 500 -15.70 -10.40 4.60
N TYR A 501 -16.13 -10.66 3.37
CA TYR A 501 -17.43 -10.28 2.83
C TYR A 501 -18.42 -11.43 2.74
N GLU A 502 -18.16 -12.53 3.44
CA GLU A 502 -19.08 -13.67 3.44
C GLU A 502 -20.49 -13.25 3.89
N GLY A 503 -21.50 -13.60 3.08
CA GLY A 503 -22.90 -13.25 3.31
C GLY A 503 -23.24 -11.76 3.24
N LYS A 504 -22.34 -10.89 2.79
CA LYS A 504 -22.59 -9.45 2.63
C LYS A 504 -23.20 -9.13 1.25
N ASP A 505 -23.97 -8.05 1.19
CA ASP A 505 -24.52 -7.53 -0.06
C ASP A 505 -23.49 -6.70 -0.85
N SER A 506 -23.79 -6.42 -2.13
CA SER A 506 -22.88 -5.72 -3.02
C SER A 506 -22.61 -4.27 -2.62
N ASP A 507 -23.58 -3.58 -2.03
CA ASP A 507 -23.41 -2.16 -1.65
C ASP A 507 -22.46 -2.02 -0.46
N TYR A 508 -22.58 -2.92 0.54
CA TYR A 508 -21.65 -3.00 1.65
C TYR A 508 -20.22 -3.26 1.14
N ILE A 509 -20.07 -4.26 0.27
CA ILE A 509 -18.76 -4.65 -0.27
C ILE A 509 -18.15 -3.50 -1.07
N LEU A 510 -18.91 -2.83 -1.93
CA LEU A 510 -18.40 -1.68 -2.71
C LEU A 510 -17.92 -0.55 -1.80
N ASN A 511 -18.70 -0.19 -0.79
CA ASN A 511 -18.38 0.93 0.10
C ASN A 511 -17.20 0.62 1.03
N ASP A 512 -17.02 -0.62 1.44
CA ASP A 512 -15.89 -1.01 2.29
C ASP A 512 -14.61 -1.30 1.46
N TYR A 513 -14.73 -2.00 0.33
CA TYR A 513 -13.58 -2.45 -0.46
C TYR A 513 -12.99 -1.35 -1.36
N LEU A 514 -13.83 -0.58 -2.05
CA LEU A 514 -13.42 0.51 -2.95
C LEU A 514 -13.77 1.88 -2.35
N ASN A 515 -13.88 1.96 -1.02
CA ASN A 515 -14.27 3.15 -0.25
C ASN A 515 -13.96 4.47 -0.99
N PRO A 516 -14.97 5.23 -1.42
CA PRO A 516 -14.77 6.36 -2.32
C PRO A 516 -14.02 7.55 -1.67
N ASP A 517 -13.82 7.54 -0.35
CA ASP A 517 -12.94 8.50 0.33
C ASP A 517 -11.45 8.20 0.13
N ILE A 518 -11.12 6.94 -0.17
CA ILE A 518 -9.75 6.43 -0.39
C ILE A 518 -9.51 6.20 -1.89
N TYR A 519 -10.51 5.66 -2.59
CA TYR A 519 -10.39 5.12 -3.92
C TYR A 519 -11.45 5.73 -4.84
N THR A 520 -11.10 6.76 -5.61
CA THR A 520 -12.08 7.55 -6.36
C THR A 520 -12.49 6.93 -7.71
N SER A 521 -11.65 6.08 -8.28
CA SER A 521 -11.89 5.35 -9.54
C SER A 521 -10.89 4.21 -9.69
N LEU A 522 -11.20 3.20 -10.49
CA LEU A 522 -10.20 2.25 -10.95
C LEU A 522 -9.22 2.93 -11.90
N SER A 523 -7.95 2.62 -11.77
CA SER A 523 -6.88 3.17 -12.60
C SER A 523 -6.67 2.33 -13.86
N LYS A 524 -6.16 2.96 -14.92
CA LYS A 524 -5.76 2.26 -16.16
C LYS A 524 -4.90 1.04 -15.84
N GLY A 525 -5.08 -0.04 -16.58
CA GLY A 525 -4.28 -1.27 -16.46
C GLY A 525 -4.57 -2.14 -15.23
N GLU A 526 -5.45 -1.74 -14.32
CA GLU A 526 -5.83 -2.60 -13.21
C GLU A 526 -6.58 -3.85 -13.65
N ILE A 527 -6.40 -4.92 -12.86
CA ILE A 527 -7.00 -6.21 -13.12
C ILE A 527 -7.90 -6.57 -11.93
N VAL A 528 -9.20 -6.68 -12.20
CA VAL A 528 -10.22 -7.06 -11.20
C VAL A 528 -10.56 -8.54 -11.36
N TYR A 529 -10.42 -9.30 -10.29
CA TYR A 529 -10.65 -10.73 -10.25
C TYR A 529 -11.96 -11.09 -9.56
N PHE A 530 -12.75 -11.94 -10.21
CA PHE A 530 -13.99 -12.49 -9.68
C PHE A 530 -13.93 -14.02 -9.65
N ARG A 531 -14.10 -14.59 -8.45
CA ARG A 531 -14.25 -16.03 -8.27
C ARG A 531 -15.73 -16.43 -8.24
N LEU A 532 -16.17 -17.09 -9.31
CA LEU A 532 -17.57 -17.43 -9.54
C LEU A 532 -18.08 -18.60 -8.68
N ASP A 533 -17.19 -19.49 -8.26
CA ASP A 533 -17.50 -20.69 -7.46
C ASP A 533 -17.04 -20.57 -6.00
N SER A 534 -16.95 -19.35 -5.48
CA SER A 534 -16.39 -19.09 -4.16
C SER A 534 -17.25 -19.65 -3.01
N GLY A 535 -18.57 -19.64 -3.18
CA GLY A 535 -19.53 -19.95 -2.11
C GLY A 535 -19.62 -18.91 -1.00
N LEU A 536 -18.84 -17.82 -1.07
CA LEU A 536 -18.76 -16.79 -0.02
C LEU A 536 -19.94 -15.81 -0.08
N VAL A 537 -20.43 -15.54 -1.28
CA VAL A 537 -21.56 -14.64 -1.52
C VAL A 537 -22.53 -15.27 -2.52
N ASP A 538 -23.77 -14.82 -2.49
CA ASP A 538 -24.79 -15.24 -3.45
C ASP A 538 -24.39 -14.87 -4.89
N GLN A 539 -24.79 -15.69 -5.87
CA GLN A 539 -24.46 -15.48 -7.28
C GLN A 539 -24.92 -14.10 -7.80
N LYS A 540 -26.03 -13.59 -7.26
CA LYS A 540 -26.56 -12.25 -7.57
C LYS A 540 -25.66 -11.14 -7.05
N VAL A 541 -25.00 -11.33 -5.90
CA VAL A 541 -24.06 -10.34 -5.35
C VAL A 541 -22.85 -10.18 -6.28
N ILE A 542 -22.32 -11.27 -6.84
CA ILE A 542 -21.22 -11.23 -7.82
C ILE A 542 -21.61 -10.41 -9.06
N TYR A 543 -22.84 -10.62 -9.54
CA TYR A 543 -23.43 -9.87 -10.65
C TYR A 543 -23.57 -8.37 -10.33
N GLU A 544 -24.15 -8.04 -9.18
CA GLU A 544 -24.37 -6.66 -8.74
C GLU A 544 -23.04 -5.92 -8.49
N LEU A 545 -22.04 -6.62 -7.95
CA LEU A 545 -20.69 -6.11 -7.77
C LEU A 545 -20.04 -5.72 -9.09
N MET A 546 -20.04 -6.60 -10.09
CA MET A 546 -19.40 -6.29 -11.37
C MET A 546 -20.06 -5.08 -12.05
N ILE A 547 -21.39 -5.00 -12.05
CA ILE A 547 -22.12 -3.83 -12.58
C ILE A 547 -21.79 -2.57 -11.78
N GLY A 548 -21.79 -2.67 -10.46
CA GLY A 548 -21.49 -1.55 -9.56
C GLY A 548 -20.07 -1.02 -9.76
N ILE A 549 -19.07 -1.90 -9.85
CA ILE A 549 -17.67 -1.53 -10.13
C ILE A 549 -17.58 -0.86 -11.51
N THR A 550 -18.18 -1.48 -12.54
CA THR A 550 -18.14 -0.95 -13.91
C THR A 550 -18.74 0.46 -13.96
N PHE A 551 -19.94 0.64 -13.42
CA PHE A 551 -20.62 1.93 -13.50
C PHE A 551 -19.95 2.99 -12.60
N LYS A 552 -19.68 2.66 -11.32
CA LYS A 552 -19.25 3.65 -10.33
C LYS A 552 -17.75 3.96 -10.35
N TYR A 553 -16.90 3.04 -10.84
CA TYR A 553 -15.45 3.17 -10.76
C TYR A 553 -14.71 3.00 -12.11
N VAL A 554 -15.40 2.62 -13.19
CA VAL A 554 -14.79 2.54 -14.54
C VAL A 554 -15.41 3.57 -15.49
N ASN A 555 -16.73 3.57 -15.63
CA ASN A 555 -17.43 4.57 -16.47
C ASN A 555 -17.51 5.93 -15.78
N PHE A 556 -17.63 5.92 -14.45
CA PHE A 556 -17.57 7.09 -13.59
C PHE A 556 -16.50 6.88 -12.53
N GLY A 557 -16.21 7.94 -11.80
CA GLY A 557 -15.55 7.90 -10.51
C GLY A 557 -16.08 9.01 -9.62
N TYR A 558 -15.30 9.37 -8.61
CA TYR A 558 -15.67 10.36 -7.61
C TYR A 558 -14.66 11.51 -7.50
N ALA A 559 -15.13 12.64 -6.99
CA ALA A 559 -14.33 13.78 -6.58
C ALA A 559 -15.01 14.48 -5.38
N LYS A 560 -14.27 15.31 -4.66
CA LYS A 560 -14.74 16.03 -3.48
C LYS A 560 -15.02 17.47 -3.88
N MET A 561 -16.29 17.88 -3.79
CA MET A 561 -16.73 19.24 -4.12
C MET A 561 -16.95 20.01 -2.82
N TYR A 562 -16.30 21.15 -2.66
CA TYR A 562 -16.47 21.98 -1.47
C TYR A 562 -17.92 22.47 -1.33
N ASP A 563 -18.46 22.39 -0.12
CA ASP A 563 -19.79 22.88 0.23
C ASP A 563 -19.70 23.88 1.40
N ALA A 564 -19.70 25.16 1.04
CA ALA A 564 -19.61 26.27 1.98
C ALA A 564 -20.74 26.30 3.02
N SER A 565 -21.88 25.62 2.79
CA SER A 565 -22.98 25.58 3.77
C SER A 565 -22.66 24.72 4.99
N ILE A 566 -21.76 23.75 4.83
CA ILE A 566 -21.30 22.86 5.92
C ILE A 566 -19.81 23.06 6.25
N GLY A 567 -19.08 23.85 5.45
CA GLY A 567 -17.66 24.09 5.65
C GLY A 567 -16.79 22.86 5.39
N ASP A 568 -17.27 21.94 4.55
CA ASP A 568 -16.65 20.64 4.29
C ASP A 568 -16.97 20.17 2.86
N TYR A 569 -16.38 19.06 2.45
CA TYR A 569 -16.48 18.50 1.11
C TYR A 569 -17.62 17.49 0.98
N LYS A 570 -18.26 17.47 -0.18
CA LYS A 570 -19.24 16.45 -0.58
C LYS A 570 -18.72 15.64 -1.74
N LEU A 571 -18.83 14.32 -1.60
CA LEU A 571 -18.52 13.41 -2.69
C LEU A 571 -19.51 13.59 -3.85
N ARG A 572 -18.96 13.70 -5.06
CA ARG A 572 -19.69 13.87 -6.31
C ARG A 572 -19.13 12.94 -7.36
N SER A 573 -20.02 12.34 -8.15
CA SER A 573 -19.60 11.51 -9.28
C SER A 573 -19.14 12.39 -10.45
N LYS A 574 -18.10 11.94 -11.15
CA LYS A 574 -17.61 12.51 -12.41
C LYS A 574 -17.48 11.42 -13.48
N PRO A 575 -17.76 11.72 -14.75
CA PRO A 575 -17.48 10.78 -15.85
C PRO A 575 -15.99 10.43 -15.91
N LEU A 576 -15.68 9.18 -16.25
CA LEU A 576 -14.32 8.70 -16.49
C LEU A 576 -14.20 8.03 -17.87
N GLY A 577 -15.17 7.20 -18.23
CA GLY A 577 -15.31 6.67 -19.59
C GLY A 577 -14.35 5.53 -19.97
N TYR A 578 -13.68 4.90 -18.99
CA TYR A 578 -12.79 3.77 -19.29
C TYR A 578 -13.55 2.55 -19.84
N SER A 579 -12.84 1.74 -20.61
CA SER A 579 -13.33 0.47 -21.14
C SER A 579 -12.93 -0.70 -20.24
N VAL A 580 -13.69 -1.79 -20.28
CA VAL A 580 -13.26 -3.07 -19.70
C VAL A 580 -12.95 -4.03 -20.84
N VAL A 581 -11.69 -4.45 -20.92
CA VAL A 581 -11.15 -5.26 -22.01
C VAL A 581 -10.62 -6.60 -21.51
N THR A 582 -10.32 -7.49 -22.46
CA THR A 582 -9.69 -8.78 -22.15
C THR A 582 -8.19 -8.62 -21.88
N ILE A 583 -7.57 -9.63 -21.28
CA ILE A 583 -6.14 -9.60 -20.96
C ILE A 583 -5.32 -9.49 -22.25
N SER A 584 -5.63 -10.28 -23.28
CA SER A 584 -4.93 -10.21 -24.58
C SER A 584 -5.01 -8.82 -25.24
N ASN A 585 -6.05 -8.03 -24.98
CA ASN A 585 -6.12 -6.67 -25.48
C ASN A 585 -5.00 -5.79 -24.89
N LEU A 586 -4.78 -5.87 -23.57
CA LEU A 586 -3.71 -5.15 -22.89
C LEU A 586 -2.32 -5.75 -23.17
N GLN A 587 -2.21 -7.08 -23.33
CA GLN A 587 -0.94 -7.75 -23.64
C GLN A 587 -0.40 -7.35 -25.02
N ASN A 588 -1.27 -7.12 -26.00
CA ASN A 588 -0.87 -6.94 -27.39
C ASN A 588 -0.88 -5.47 -27.85
N ASN A 589 -1.37 -4.54 -27.02
CA ASN A 589 -1.40 -3.13 -27.34
C ASN A 589 -0.23 -2.41 -26.66
N TYR A 590 0.81 -2.05 -27.42
CA TYR A 590 1.99 -1.33 -26.94
C TYR A 590 1.94 0.13 -27.37
N GLU A 591 2.53 1.02 -26.58
CA GLU A 591 2.71 2.42 -26.99
C GLU A 591 3.54 2.49 -28.27
N GLY A 592 3.12 3.37 -29.18
CA GLY A 592 3.86 3.72 -30.39
C GLY A 592 3.87 5.23 -30.59
N GLU A 593 4.46 5.73 -31.68
CA GLU A 593 4.66 7.18 -31.93
C GLU A 593 3.37 8.04 -31.86
N SER A 594 2.18 7.43 -31.91
CA SER A 594 0.89 8.13 -31.83
C SER A 594 -0.18 7.39 -31.01
N GLY A 595 0.18 6.39 -30.22
CA GLY A 595 -0.77 5.43 -29.66
C GLY A 595 -0.65 5.21 -28.15
N TYR A 596 -1.80 5.14 -27.49
CA TYR A 596 -1.94 4.67 -26.11
C TYR A 596 -1.80 3.14 -26.03
N GLY A 597 -1.06 2.66 -25.05
CA GLY A 597 -0.80 1.23 -24.90
C GLY A 597 0.14 0.94 -23.74
N ARG A 598 0.66 -0.29 -23.72
CA ARG A 598 1.60 -0.78 -22.73
C ARG A 598 2.98 -0.15 -22.90
N TYR A 599 3.60 0.20 -21.78
CA TYR A 599 4.96 0.70 -21.71
C TYR A 599 5.77 -0.10 -20.68
N GLU A 600 7.09 0.08 -20.70
CA GLU A 600 8.01 -0.54 -19.74
C GLU A 600 8.49 0.50 -18.75
N LEU A 601 8.56 0.12 -17.47
CA LEU A 601 9.25 0.93 -16.48
C LEU A 601 10.76 0.87 -16.73
N LEU A 602 11.43 2.00 -16.68
CA LEU A 602 12.89 2.03 -16.68
C LEU A 602 13.40 1.73 -15.27
N ILE A 603 14.37 0.82 -15.16
CA ILE A 603 15.05 0.52 -13.89
C ILE A 603 16.40 1.23 -13.91
N ASN A 604 16.69 2.04 -12.88
CA ASN A 604 17.88 2.91 -12.81
C ASN A 604 17.94 3.96 -13.92
N SER A 605 16.81 4.66 -14.14
CA SER A 605 16.82 5.87 -14.96
C SER A 605 17.85 6.89 -14.42
N HIS A 606 18.34 7.80 -15.26
CA HIS A 606 19.39 8.74 -14.90
C HIS A 606 18.97 9.64 -13.71
N SER A 607 19.40 9.27 -12.50
CA SER A 607 19.18 10.07 -11.29
C SER A 607 19.77 11.47 -11.43
N LEU A 608 19.20 12.41 -10.68
CA LEU A 608 19.74 13.77 -10.58
C LEU A 608 21.21 13.74 -10.16
N GLN A 609 22.01 14.56 -10.83
CA GLN A 609 23.40 14.74 -10.46
C GLN A 609 23.49 15.81 -9.38
N ARG A 610 24.07 15.41 -8.24
CA ARG A 610 24.30 16.30 -7.09
C ARG A 610 25.16 17.49 -7.51
N LYS A 611 24.76 18.68 -7.08
CA LYS A 611 25.51 19.93 -7.28
C LYS A 611 26.28 20.28 -6.02
N SER A 612 27.40 20.98 -6.17
CA SER A 612 28.16 21.48 -5.04
C SER A 612 27.37 22.56 -4.28
N MET A 613 27.68 22.76 -3.00
CA MET A 613 27.07 23.83 -2.20
C MET A 613 27.28 25.22 -2.82
N GLU A 614 28.44 25.47 -3.44
CA GLU A 614 28.73 26.74 -4.13
C GLU A 614 27.82 26.94 -5.35
N GLU A 615 27.66 25.91 -6.18
CA GLU A 615 26.73 25.93 -7.31
C GLU A 615 25.28 26.11 -6.85
N ALA A 616 24.86 25.37 -5.83
CA ALA A 616 23.52 25.48 -5.26
C ALA A 616 23.23 26.90 -4.78
N LEU A 617 24.18 27.54 -4.09
CA LEU A 617 24.01 28.89 -3.58
C LEU A 617 23.93 29.95 -4.70
N ASN A 618 24.61 29.74 -5.82
CA ASN A 618 24.44 30.57 -7.01
C ASN A 618 23.04 30.36 -7.63
N LEU A 619 22.61 29.10 -7.77
CA LEU A 619 21.29 28.76 -8.32
C LEU A 619 20.13 29.28 -7.47
N VAL A 620 20.29 29.35 -6.15
CA VAL A 620 19.31 30.02 -5.27
C VAL A 620 19.05 31.46 -5.72
N ASN A 621 20.08 32.21 -6.11
CA ASN A 621 19.91 33.59 -6.54
C ASN A 621 19.41 33.71 -7.99
N GLU A 622 19.79 32.77 -8.86
CA GLU A 622 19.53 32.86 -10.30
C GLU A 622 18.24 32.14 -10.75
N ARG A 623 17.81 31.11 -10.02
CA ARG A 623 16.84 30.10 -10.48
C ARG A 623 15.72 29.78 -9.47
N TYR A 624 15.69 30.47 -8.34
CA TYR A 624 14.49 30.52 -7.51
C TYR A 624 13.51 31.51 -8.15
N ILE A 625 12.29 31.06 -8.45
CA ILE A 625 11.18 31.89 -8.93
C ILE A 625 10.17 32.00 -7.78
N GLY A 626 10.12 33.16 -7.14
CA GLY A 626 9.50 33.33 -5.83
C GLY A 626 8.01 33.68 -5.87
N ASN A 627 7.55 34.35 -4.81
CA ASN A 627 6.23 34.94 -4.68
C ASN A 627 6.29 36.00 -3.57
N GLU A 628 5.56 37.11 -3.71
CA GLU A 628 5.67 38.26 -2.81
C GLU A 628 5.12 37.98 -1.40
N PHE A 629 4.28 36.95 -1.27
CA PHE A 629 3.65 36.54 -0.01
C PHE A 629 4.40 35.40 0.68
N VAL A 630 5.48 34.90 0.11
CA VAL A 630 6.27 33.81 0.68
C VAL A 630 7.33 34.36 1.64
N GLU A 631 7.29 33.92 2.88
CA GLU A 631 8.36 34.21 3.84
C GLU A 631 9.62 33.42 3.49
N LEU A 632 10.76 34.12 3.40
CA LEU A 632 12.06 33.56 3.05
C LEU A 632 12.90 33.33 4.31
N ASP A 633 12.54 32.31 5.07
CA ASP A 633 13.15 32.01 6.36
C ASP A 633 14.64 31.64 6.23
N GLY A 634 15.44 32.05 7.22
CA GLY A 634 16.88 31.78 7.24
C GLY A 634 17.72 32.65 6.27
N PHE A 635 17.09 33.44 5.40
CA PHE A 635 17.77 34.45 4.59
C PHE A 635 17.90 35.78 5.33
N THR A 636 19.05 36.43 5.17
CA THR A 636 19.23 37.83 5.62
C THR A 636 18.52 38.80 4.66
N GLU A 637 18.21 40.02 5.11
CA GLU A 637 17.57 41.03 4.25
C GLU A 637 18.40 41.38 3.00
N GLU A 638 19.73 41.34 3.10
CA GLU A 638 20.61 41.52 1.94
C GLU A 638 20.47 40.37 0.94
N GLU A 639 20.37 39.12 1.42
CA GLU A 639 20.16 37.96 0.55
C GLU A 639 18.77 37.99 -0.09
N LYS A 640 17.72 38.29 0.68
CA LYS A 640 16.35 38.43 0.17
C LYS A 640 16.26 39.45 -0.97
N SER A 641 17.00 40.57 -0.88
CA SER A 641 17.01 41.60 -1.92
C SER A 641 17.56 41.14 -3.28
N ARG A 642 18.23 39.98 -3.32
CA ARG A 642 18.79 39.37 -4.54
C ARG A 642 17.93 38.23 -5.09
N LEU A 643 16.97 37.75 -4.31
CA LEU A 643 16.06 36.67 -4.70
C LEU A 643 14.88 37.23 -5.47
N ASP A 644 14.40 36.48 -6.47
CA ASP A 644 13.11 36.77 -7.07
C ASP A 644 12.01 36.63 -6.01
N GLN A 645 11.20 37.66 -5.87
CA GLN A 645 10.01 37.69 -5.04
C GLN A 645 8.76 38.03 -5.88
N GLU A 646 8.92 38.33 -7.17
CA GLU A 646 7.78 38.63 -8.04
C GLU A 646 7.10 37.35 -8.54
N GLY A 647 7.87 36.27 -8.74
CA GLY A 647 7.34 34.96 -9.14
C GLY A 647 6.93 34.87 -10.60
N THR A 648 7.49 35.74 -11.45
CA THR A 648 7.17 35.83 -12.88
C THR A 648 8.38 35.43 -13.73
N ILE A 649 8.13 35.03 -14.98
CA ILE A 649 9.18 34.74 -15.96
C ILE A 649 9.35 35.95 -16.88
N ASP A 650 10.59 36.34 -17.16
CA ASP A 650 10.87 37.34 -18.19
C ASP A 650 10.58 36.79 -19.59
N THR A 651 9.54 37.32 -20.20
CA THR A 651 9.05 36.94 -21.53
C THR A 651 9.40 37.98 -22.59
N ASN A 652 10.33 38.89 -22.30
CA ASN A 652 10.69 40.03 -23.17
C ASN A 652 9.48 40.89 -23.57
N GLY A 653 8.52 41.07 -22.66
CA GLY A 653 7.33 41.89 -22.88
C GLY A 653 6.12 41.17 -23.49
N GLU A 654 6.17 39.86 -23.70
CA GLU A 654 5.00 39.07 -24.12
C GLU A 654 4.07 38.77 -22.92
N ASP A 655 2.76 38.87 -23.12
CA ASP A 655 1.75 38.39 -22.16
C ASP A 655 1.65 36.85 -22.22
N VAL A 656 2.35 36.16 -21.33
CA VAL A 656 2.37 34.68 -21.29
C VAL A 656 1.77 34.17 -19.98
N ILE A 657 1.02 33.08 -20.06
CA ILE A 657 0.49 32.34 -18.90
C ILE A 657 1.00 30.91 -18.93
N PHE A 658 1.59 30.50 -17.81
CA PHE A 658 2.00 29.14 -17.52
C PHE A 658 1.01 28.54 -16.52
N PHE A 659 0.12 27.68 -17.00
CA PHE A 659 -0.77 26.93 -16.12
C PHE A 659 0.00 25.79 -15.48
N THR A 660 0.01 25.78 -14.14
CA THR A 660 0.71 24.79 -13.34
C THR A 660 -0.24 24.09 -12.37
N PHE A 661 -0.01 22.80 -12.15
CA PHE A 661 -0.93 21.93 -11.39
C PHE A 661 -0.19 21.17 -10.31
N ASP A 662 -0.57 21.38 -9.05
CA ASP A 662 0.10 20.80 -7.88
C ASP A 662 -0.67 19.63 -7.26
N ASP A 663 0.05 18.89 -6.43
CA ASP A 663 -0.38 17.72 -5.66
C ASP A 663 -0.52 16.42 -6.47
N TRP A 664 -1.56 15.65 -6.15
CA TRP A 664 -1.94 14.43 -6.82
C TRP A 664 -3.43 14.15 -6.58
N GLY A 665 -4.12 13.72 -7.63
CA GLY A 665 -5.52 13.28 -7.57
C GLY A 665 -5.76 12.02 -8.38
N GLY A 666 -6.99 11.53 -8.33
CA GLY A 666 -7.41 10.38 -9.12
C GLY A 666 -7.65 10.74 -10.59
N ASP A 667 -7.86 9.70 -11.40
CA ASP A 667 -8.09 9.83 -12.84
C ASP A 667 -9.21 10.80 -13.20
N THR A 668 -10.26 10.91 -12.36
CA THR A 668 -11.43 11.79 -12.60
C THR A 668 -11.11 13.28 -12.66
N ILE A 669 -10.16 13.77 -11.84
CA ILE A 669 -9.79 15.20 -11.84
C ILE A 669 -8.70 15.45 -12.87
N VAL A 670 -7.67 14.61 -12.87
CA VAL A 670 -6.50 14.83 -13.72
C VAL A 670 -6.87 14.68 -15.20
N ASN A 671 -7.68 13.69 -15.59
CA ASN A 671 -8.07 13.54 -16.99
C ASN A 671 -8.92 14.70 -17.49
N GLU A 672 -9.83 15.28 -16.69
CA GLU A 672 -10.59 16.46 -17.11
C GLU A 672 -9.67 17.66 -17.39
N ILE A 673 -8.63 17.85 -16.58
CA ILE A 673 -7.62 18.90 -16.83
C ILE A 673 -6.91 18.62 -18.16
N LEU A 674 -6.46 17.38 -18.38
CA LEU A 674 -5.77 16.98 -19.61
C LEU A 674 -6.67 17.14 -20.86
N ASP A 675 -7.96 16.80 -20.75
CA ASP A 675 -8.93 16.94 -21.83
C ASP A 675 -9.15 18.40 -22.23
N VAL A 676 -9.21 19.30 -21.24
CA VAL A 676 -9.32 20.74 -21.49
C VAL A 676 -8.05 21.28 -22.16
N LEU A 677 -6.87 20.90 -21.67
CA LEU A 677 -5.60 21.31 -22.28
C LEU A 677 -5.50 20.82 -23.73
N ASP A 678 -5.88 19.58 -24.02
CA ASP A 678 -5.87 19.02 -25.37
C ASP A 678 -6.94 19.63 -26.28
N LYS A 679 -8.16 19.89 -25.78
CA LYS A 679 -9.22 20.60 -26.50
C LYS A 679 -8.72 21.95 -27.02
N HIS A 680 -7.99 22.67 -26.18
CA HIS A 680 -7.42 23.99 -26.50
C HIS A 680 -6.03 23.92 -27.15
N LYS A 681 -5.46 22.73 -27.33
CA LYS A 681 -4.13 22.49 -27.92
C LYS A 681 -3.01 23.25 -27.21
N VAL A 682 -3.11 23.35 -25.89
CA VAL A 682 -2.12 23.99 -25.01
C VAL A 682 -1.49 22.95 -24.09
N LYS A 683 -0.36 23.29 -23.47
CA LYS A 683 0.33 22.43 -22.51
C LYS A 683 0.54 23.18 -21.20
N GLY A 684 0.38 22.48 -20.09
CA GLY A 684 0.76 22.94 -18.75
C GLY A 684 1.95 22.17 -18.17
N SER A 685 2.28 22.51 -16.93
CA SER A 685 3.34 21.87 -16.14
C SER A 685 2.77 21.33 -14.81
N PHE A 686 3.08 20.09 -14.47
CA PHE A 686 2.50 19.37 -13.34
C PHE A 686 3.58 19.12 -12.27
N PHE A 687 3.36 19.54 -11.03
CA PHE A 687 4.25 19.25 -9.92
C PHE A 687 3.63 18.15 -9.06
N THR A 688 4.21 16.96 -9.11
CA THR A 688 3.54 15.75 -8.61
C THR A 688 4.12 15.28 -7.28
N ILE A 689 3.24 14.85 -6.38
CA ILE A 689 3.63 14.11 -5.16
C ILE A 689 3.92 12.66 -5.55
N SER A 690 5.20 12.30 -5.64
CA SER A 690 5.62 11.05 -6.26
C SER A 690 5.34 9.78 -5.43
N LYS A 691 4.91 9.90 -4.16
CA LYS A 691 4.45 8.73 -3.41
C LYS A 691 3.25 8.05 -4.07
N TYR A 692 2.37 8.81 -4.71
CA TYR A 692 1.18 8.26 -5.37
C TYR A 692 1.42 7.71 -6.77
N ILE A 693 2.67 7.75 -7.27
CA ILE A 693 3.05 7.13 -8.55
C ILE A 693 3.98 5.93 -8.36
N ASP A 694 4.57 5.78 -7.17
CA ASP A 694 5.44 4.65 -6.82
C ASP A 694 4.60 3.47 -6.32
N ASP A 695 4.62 2.36 -7.07
CA ASP A 695 3.97 1.11 -6.67
C ASP A 695 4.61 0.47 -5.43
N ASN A 696 5.84 0.87 -5.07
CA ASN A 696 6.53 0.41 -3.86
C ASN A 696 6.25 1.30 -2.64
N SER A 697 5.37 2.30 -2.77
CA SER A 697 5.03 3.23 -1.67
C SER A 697 4.17 2.61 -0.56
N GLY A 698 3.58 1.43 -0.79
CA GLY A 698 2.61 0.81 0.10
C GLY A 698 1.21 1.42 0.04
N ILE A 699 0.97 2.42 -0.83
CA ILE A 699 -0.36 3.02 -1.01
C ILE A 699 -1.18 2.18 -2.00
N SER A 700 -2.43 1.86 -1.62
CA SER A 700 -3.35 1.02 -2.40
C SER A 700 -3.94 1.65 -3.66
N ASN A 701 -3.73 2.96 -3.86
CA ASN A 701 -4.23 3.76 -4.98
C ASN A 701 -3.10 4.43 -5.79
N SER A 702 -1.88 3.88 -5.77
CA SER A 702 -0.80 4.33 -6.64
C SER A 702 -1.21 4.26 -8.12
N ASN A 703 -0.84 5.27 -8.92
CA ASN A 703 -1.22 5.37 -10.32
C ASN A 703 -0.08 5.89 -11.22
N PRO A 704 0.95 5.05 -11.49
CA PRO A 704 2.00 5.37 -12.45
C PRO A 704 1.48 5.61 -13.87
N ASN A 705 0.38 4.94 -14.26
CA ASN A 705 -0.21 5.06 -15.59
C ASN A 705 -0.76 6.46 -15.87
N LEU A 706 -1.27 7.15 -14.85
CA LEU A 706 -1.72 8.54 -14.96
C LEU A 706 -0.53 9.50 -15.17
N LEU A 707 0.57 9.30 -14.45
CA LEU A 707 1.80 10.09 -14.66
C LEU A 707 2.34 9.90 -16.08
N ARG A 708 2.41 8.65 -16.55
CA ARG A 708 2.81 8.34 -17.93
C ARG A 708 1.86 9.00 -18.94
N THR A 709 0.55 9.06 -18.65
CA THR A 709 -0.43 9.74 -19.51
C THR A 709 -0.14 11.25 -19.61
N ILE A 710 0.16 11.92 -18.49
CA ILE A 710 0.55 13.35 -18.47
C ILE A 710 1.78 13.56 -19.36
N ALA A 711 2.80 12.70 -19.21
CA ALA A 711 4.02 12.76 -20.01
C ALA A 711 3.76 12.54 -21.50
N LEU A 712 2.99 11.51 -21.86
CA LEU A 712 2.71 11.15 -23.26
C LEU A 712 1.94 12.26 -23.99
N LYS A 713 1.13 13.03 -23.27
CA LYS A 713 0.45 14.23 -23.80
C LYS A 713 1.39 15.44 -23.95
N GLY A 714 2.68 15.33 -23.60
CA GLY A 714 3.72 16.34 -23.85
C GLY A 714 3.79 17.47 -22.80
N HIS A 715 3.15 17.28 -21.65
CA HIS A 715 3.22 18.21 -20.52
C HIS A 715 4.57 18.12 -19.81
N ASP A 716 4.95 19.19 -19.12
CA ASP A 716 6.11 19.12 -18.22
C ASP A 716 5.68 18.49 -16.90
N ILE A 717 6.60 17.75 -16.29
CA ILE A 717 6.44 17.15 -14.97
C ILE A 717 7.64 17.58 -14.12
N GLY A 718 7.34 18.22 -12.99
CA GLY A 718 8.30 18.57 -11.94
C GLY A 718 7.94 17.85 -10.63
N SER A 719 8.86 17.95 -9.66
CA SER A 719 8.67 17.34 -8.34
C SER A 719 7.94 18.29 -7.40
N HIS A 720 6.93 17.77 -6.70
CA HIS A 720 6.39 18.36 -5.47
C HIS A 720 6.83 17.53 -4.25
N ASN A 721 8.06 16.99 -4.32
CA ASN A 721 8.69 15.96 -3.48
C ASN A 721 7.90 14.65 -3.32
N TYR A 722 8.38 13.77 -2.42
CA TYR A 722 7.88 12.42 -2.30
C TYR A 722 6.64 12.36 -1.39
N ASN A 723 6.70 12.88 -0.16
CA ASN A 723 5.60 12.80 0.81
C ASN A 723 4.82 14.11 1.01
N HIS A 724 5.06 15.13 0.20
CA HIS A 724 4.57 16.51 0.42
C HIS A 724 5.22 17.15 1.67
N GLU A 725 6.52 16.92 1.85
CA GLU A 725 7.30 17.46 2.98
C GLU A 725 7.53 18.97 2.85
N ILE A 726 7.39 19.72 3.94
CA ILE A 726 7.81 21.14 3.95
C ILE A 726 9.33 21.25 3.99
N LEU A 727 9.89 22.36 3.53
CA LEU A 727 11.34 22.57 3.48
C LEU A 727 12.02 22.82 4.84
N GLU A 728 11.38 22.48 5.97
CA GLU A 728 11.94 22.59 7.33
C GLU A 728 12.66 21.31 7.81
N GLU A 729 12.61 20.24 7.01
CA GLU A 729 13.23 18.97 7.37
C GLU A 729 14.77 19.00 7.40
N ASP A 730 15.37 17.99 8.03
CA ASP A 730 16.82 17.79 7.97
C ASP A 730 17.27 17.76 6.50
N LYS A 731 18.29 18.55 6.19
CA LYS A 731 18.78 18.73 4.83
C LYS A 731 19.07 17.40 4.12
N ASN A 732 19.65 16.41 4.81
CA ASN A 732 19.98 15.12 4.19
C ASN A 732 18.73 14.28 3.95
N LEU A 733 17.78 14.25 4.90
CA LEU A 733 16.48 13.60 4.71
C LEU A 733 15.73 14.19 3.50
N LEU A 734 15.73 15.52 3.39
CA LEU A 734 15.11 16.21 2.27
C LEU A 734 15.81 15.89 0.94
N ILE A 735 17.14 15.83 0.91
CA ILE A 735 17.90 15.40 -0.26
C ILE A 735 17.52 13.99 -0.71
N ASP A 736 17.44 13.04 0.23
CA ASP A 736 17.08 11.65 -0.06
C ASP A 736 15.63 11.56 -0.59
N SER A 737 14.69 12.31 0.02
CA SER A 737 13.29 12.39 -0.42
C SER A 737 13.17 12.98 -1.84
N LEU A 738 13.91 14.05 -2.12
CA LEU A 738 13.97 14.71 -3.43
C LEU A 738 14.56 13.80 -4.51
N GLY A 739 15.65 13.10 -4.22
CA GLY A 739 16.25 12.12 -5.11
C GLY A 739 15.30 10.97 -5.41
N LYS A 740 14.69 10.39 -4.37
CA LYS A 740 13.67 9.35 -4.51
C LYS A 740 12.49 9.83 -5.35
N SER A 741 12.03 11.05 -5.13
CA SER A 741 10.93 11.63 -5.88
C SER A 741 11.22 11.69 -7.38
N TYR A 742 12.39 12.21 -7.73
CA TYR A 742 12.82 12.29 -9.11
C TYR A 742 12.97 10.90 -9.75
N ASP A 743 13.64 9.97 -9.06
CA ASP A 743 13.88 8.62 -9.58
C ASP A 743 12.58 7.84 -9.79
N SER A 744 11.62 7.93 -8.87
CA SER A 744 10.30 7.30 -9.02
C SER A 744 9.58 7.84 -10.27
N MET A 745 9.59 9.16 -10.48
CA MET A 745 8.98 9.76 -11.69
C MET A 745 9.74 9.38 -12.95
N ALA A 746 11.07 9.39 -12.93
CA ALA A 746 11.92 9.05 -14.06
C ALA A 746 11.75 7.60 -14.52
N ASN A 747 11.54 6.66 -13.58
CA ASN A 747 11.27 5.26 -13.90
C ASN A 747 9.94 5.07 -14.65
N VAL A 748 8.92 5.86 -14.30
CA VAL A 748 7.58 5.80 -14.91
C VAL A 748 7.50 6.59 -16.22
N ILE A 749 8.06 7.81 -16.24
CA ILE A 749 8.10 8.67 -17.42
C ILE A 749 9.05 8.10 -18.46
N GLY A 750 10.08 7.38 -18.05
CA GLY A 750 10.91 6.57 -18.92
C GLY A 750 11.58 7.35 -20.06
N ASP A 751 11.19 7.02 -21.28
CA ASP A 751 11.74 7.52 -22.54
C ASP A 751 11.19 8.88 -23.01
N LEU A 752 10.31 9.52 -22.23
CA LEU A 752 9.68 10.79 -22.60
C LEU A 752 10.44 12.00 -22.02
N ASP A 753 10.58 13.06 -22.82
CA ASP A 753 11.22 14.34 -22.41
C ASP A 753 10.29 15.24 -21.57
N SER A 754 9.40 14.65 -20.78
CA SER A 754 8.44 15.38 -19.94
C SER A 754 8.96 15.65 -18.54
N LEU A 755 9.85 14.82 -18.01
CA LEU A 755 10.44 15.06 -16.69
C LEU A 755 11.44 16.21 -16.78
N LYS A 756 11.21 17.26 -15.99
CA LYS A 756 12.11 18.40 -15.86
C LYS A 756 12.63 18.44 -14.43
N PRO A 757 13.90 18.83 -14.22
CA PRO A 757 14.48 19.05 -12.88
C PRO A 757 13.93 20.34 -12.26
N TYR A 758 12.60 20.49 -12.26
CA TYR A 758 11.87 21.58 -11.62
C TYR A 758 11.30 21.07 -10.31
N PHE A 759 11.37 21.91 -9.29
CA PHE A 759 10.79 21.64 -7.98
C PHE A 759 9.80 22.73 -7.63
N ARG A 760 8.70 22.36 -6.95
CA ARG A 760 7.83 23.32 -6.28
C ARG A 760 7.78 23.03 -4.79
N PRO A 761 8.08 24.03 -3.94
CA PRO A 761 7.90 23.94 -2.49
C PRO A 761 6.46 23.59 -2.07
N PRO A 762 6.23 22.52 -1.30
CA PRO A 762 4.96 22.30 -0.61
C PRO A 762 4.56 23.47 0.28
N THR A 763 3.26 23.77 0.30
CA THR A 763 2.65 24.90 1.01
C THR A 763 3.26 26.27 0.69
N LEU A 764 4.08 26.36 -0.36
CA LEU A 764 4.95 27.50 -0.68
C LEU A 764 5.87 27.94 0.49
N TYR A 765 6.11 27.08 1.48
CA TYR A 765 7.01 27.41 2.59
C TYR A 765 8.46 27.26 2.12
N VAL A 766 9.26 28.31 2.28
CA VAL A 766 10.66 28.32 1.81
C VAL A 766 11.58 28.78 2.92
N ASN A 767 12.58 27.96 3.23
CA ASN A 767 13.73 28.39 4.01
C ASN A 767 15.04 28.16 3.26
N LYS A 768 16.10 28.80 3.75
CA LYS A 768 17.41 28.77 3.11
C LYS A 768 18.03 27.39 2.98
N ASP A 769 18.04 26.61 4.05
CA ASP A 769 18.70 25.30 4.06
C ASP A 769 17.97 24.28 3.19
N GLY A 770 16.63 24.31 3.20
CA GLY A 770 15.80 23.49 2.33
C GLY A 770 15.93 23.90 0.86
N LEU A 771 15.93 25.20 0.55
CA LEU A 771 16.13 25.64 -0.83
C LEU A 771 17.53 25.26 -1.36
N LEU A 772 18.56 25.32 -0.51
CA LEU A 772 19.88 24.79 -0.83
C LEU A 772 19.84 23.27 -1.05
N ALA A 773 19.09 22.53 -0.24
CA ALA A 773 18.90 21.08 -0.40
C ALA A 773 18.33 20.75 -1.79
N VAL A 774 17.32 21.50 -2.25
CA VAL A 774 16.72 21.35 -3.58
C VAL A 774 17.78 21.48 -4.68
N PHE A 775 18.54 22.56 -4.69
CA PHE A 775 19.55 22.77 -5.74
C PHE A 775 20.73 21.80 -5.61
N GLU A 776 21.18 21.47 -4.39
CA GLU A 776 22.22 20.44 -4.19
C GLU A 776 21.79 19.06 -4.68
N SER A 777 20.51 18.71 -4.57
CA SER A 777 19.95 17.46 -5.10
C SER A 777 20.03 17.38 -6.62
N GLY A 778 20.23 18.50 -7.31
CA GLY A 778 20.41 18.55 -8.75
C GLY A 778 19.26 19.20 -9.50
N PHE A 779 18.23 19.73 -8.82
CA PHE A 779 17.17 20.51 -9.47
C PHE A 779 17.74 21.79 -10.09
N ASP A 780 17.19 22.21 -11.23
CA ASP A 780 17.60 23.40 -11.96
C ASP A 780 16.79 24.63 -11.56
N TYR A 781 15.51 24.46 -11.18
CA TYR A 781 14.64 25.55 -10.74
C TYR A 781 13.82 25.13 -9.52
N SER A 782 13.57 26.10 -8.64
CA SER A 782 12.56 26.01 -7.57
C SER A 782 11.52 27.10 -7.82
N ILE A 783 10.24 26.72 -7.99
CA ILE A 783 9.22 27.56 -8.64
C ILE A 783 7.97 27.65 -7.75
N SER A 784 7.78 28.80 -7.10
CA SER A 784 6.59 29.13 -6.32
C SER A 784 5.47 29.70 -7.20
N GLY A 785 5.82 30.59 -8.14
CA GLY A 785 4.88 31.24 -9.05
C GLY A 785 4.11 32.40 -8.41
N ASN A 786 3.61 33.34 -9.22
CA ASN A 786 3.05 34.59 -8.72
C ASN A 786 1.55 34.54 -8.38
N ILE A 787 0.78 33.59 -8.91
CA ILE A 787 -0.67 33.57 -8.76
C ILE A 787 -1.15 32.26 -8.14
N SER A 788 -1.85 32.33 -7.01
CA SER A 788 -2.56 31.19 -6.41
C SER A 788 -4.07 31.33 -6.60
N THR A 789 -4.71 30.27 -7.06
CA THR A 789 -6.14 30.28 -7.42
C THR A 789 -7.09 29.89 -6.29
N HIS A 790 -6.60 29.21 -5.25
CA HIS A 790 -7.41 28.62 -4.16
C HIS A 790 -8.56 27.73 -4.69
N ASP A 791 -8.29 26.98 -5.76
CA ASP A 791 -9.27 26.17 -6.48
C ASP A 791 -9.80 24.96 -5.70
N TYR A 792 -9.05 24.44 -4.73
CA TYR A 792 -9.48 23.34 -3.86
C TYR A 792 -10.64 23.70 -2.92
N GLU A 793 -10.84 24.98 -2.58
CA GLU A 793 -11.93 25.47 -1.72
C GLU A 793 -12.95 26.33 -2.48
N ALA A 794 -12.81 26.43 -3.81
CA ALA A 794 -13.70 27.24 -4.63
C ALA A 794 -15.11 26.64 -4.71
N THR A 795 -16.11 27.52 -4.66
CA THR A 795 -17.52 27.14 -4.75
C THR A 795 -18.06 27.14 -6.18
N SER A 796 -17.32 27.75 -7.12
CA SER A 796 -17.66 27.82 -8.54
C SER A 796 -16.43 28.03 -9.43
N PRO A 797 -16.47 27.69 -10.72
CA PRO A 797 -15.36 27.96 -11.63
C PRO A 797 -15.12 29.46 -11.86
N ILE A 798 -16.16 30.30 -11.73
CA ILE A 798 -16.06 31.75 -11.90
C ILE A 798 -15.25 32.40 -10.76
N GLU A 799 -15.35 31.85 -9.56
CA GLU A 799 -14.55 32.30 -8.41
C GLU A 799 -13.05 32.11 -8.68
N ILE A 800 -12.66 30.93 -9.16
CA ILE A 800 -11.28 30.62 -9.56
C ILE A 800 -10.79 31.63 -10.61
N ILE A 801 -11.59 31.86 -11.65
CA ILE A 801 -11.26 32.80 -12.74
C ILE A 801 -11.05 34.22 -12.21
N ASN A 802 -12.00 34.75 -11.44
CA ASN A 802 -11.90 36.10 -10.89
C ASN A 802 -10.66 36.26 -10.00
N ASN A 803 -10.35 35.24 -9.19
CA ASN A 803 -9.19 35.26 -8.30
C ASN A 803 -7.89 35.43 -9.08
N PHE A 804 -7.66 34.61 -10.12
CA PHE A 804 -6.40 34.68 -10.84
C PHE A 804 -6.35 35.83 -11.86
N GLU A 805 -7.46 36.19 -12.51
CA GLU A 805 -7.52 37.32 -13.45
C GLU A 805 -7.14 38.64 -12.76
N SER A 806 -7.53 38.82 -11.50
CA SER A 806 -7.20 40.02 -10.72
C SER A 806 -5.70 40.18 -10.41
N GLN A 807 -4.91 39.11 -10.57
CA GLN A 807 -3.49 39.03 -10.24
C GLN A 807 -2.59 39.01 -11.49
N LEU A 808 -3.16 38.98 -12.70
CA LEU A 808 -2.41 38.95 -13.94
C LEU A 808 -1.57 40.23 -14.12
N GLN A 809 -0.29 40.04 -14.43
CA GLN A 809 0.63 41.12 -14.74
C GLN A 809 0.89 41.20 -16.25
N ASP A 810 0.74 42.40 -16.80
CA ASP A 810 0.93 42.67 -18.22
C ASP A 810 2.40 42.66 -18.63
N GLY A 811 2.69 42.13 -19.83
CA GLY A 811 4.03 42.08 -20.41
C GLY A 811 5.00 41.15 -19.67
N LYS A 812 4.48 40.20 -18.89
CA LYS A 812 5.24 39.22 -18.11
C LYS A 812 4.73 37.80 -18.32
N GLY A 813 5.56 36.83 -17.93
CA GLY A 813 5.18 35.43 -17.79
C GLY A 813 4.55 35.14 -16.44
N ASN A 814 3.23 35.00 -16.40
CA ASN A 814 2.47 34.69 -15.20
C ASN A 814 2.44 33.18 -14.95
N ILE A 815 2.89 32.73 -13.78
CA ILE A 815 2.80 31.34 -13.34
C ILE A 815 1.56 31.20 -12.45
N VAL A 816 0.55 30.51 -12.98
CA VAL A 816 -0.73 30.28 -12.30
C VAL A 816 -0.71 28.91 -11.63
N VAL A 817 -0.83 28.91 -10.31
CA VAL A 817 -0.88 27.72 -9.47
C VAL A 817 -2.32 27.28 -9.27
N MET A 818 -2.65 26.15 -9.90
CA MET A 818 -3.87 25.38 -9.71
C MET A 818 -3.51 24.02 -9.09
N HIS A 819 -4.49 23.24 -8.67
CA HIS A 819 -4.27 21.94 -8.05
C HIS A 819 -4.97 20.84 -8.84
N MET A 820 -4.41 19.63 -8.79
CA MET A 820 -4.98 18.43 -9.41
C MET A 820 -5.46 17.41 -8.37
N ASN A 821 -5.52 17.78 -7.09
CA ASN A 821 -6.01 16.91 -6.03
C ASN A 821 -7.52 16.65 -6.14
N ASN A 822 -8.03 15.67 -5.40
CA ASN A 822 -9.44 15.26 -5.48
C ASN A 822 -10.44 16.34 -5.01
N GLN A 823 -9.99 17.42 -4.36
CA GLN A 823 -10.81 18.53 -3.88
C GLN A 823 -10.96 19.65 -4.93
N SER A 824 -10.09 19.67 -5.94
CA SER A 824 -10.06 20.64 -7.06
C SER A 824 -11.17 20.43 -8.09
N TYR A 825 -12.42 20.33 -7.64
CA TYR A 825 -13.57 19.90 -8.44
C TYR A 825 -13.85 20.78 -9.67
N TYR A 826 -13.61 22.08 -9.55
CA TYR A 826 -13.93 23.09 -10.57
C TYR A 826 -12.74 23.52 -11.43
N THR A 827 -11.53 23.02 -11.18
CA THR A 827 -10.29 23.47 -11.83
C THR A 827 -10.36 23.33 -13.35
N ALA A 828 -10.73 22.15 -13.87
CA ALA A 828 -10.86 21.93 -15.31
C ALA A 828 -11.93 22.84 -15.94
N MET A 829 -13.07 23.07 -15.26
CA MET A 829 -14.12 23.95 -15.76
C MET A 829 -13.68 25.41 -15.82
N ALA A 830 -12.97 25.89 -14.80
CA ALA A 830 -12.43 27.25 -14.76
C ALA A 830 -11.39 27.45 -15.89
N LEU A 831 -10.51 26.46 -16.06
CA LEU A 831 -9.52 26.44 -17.13
C LEU A 831 -10.18 26.50 -18.52
N ASP A 832 -11.22 25.70 -18.75
CA ASP A 832 -11.94 25.64 -20.03
C ASP A 832 -12.59 26.98 -20.39
N ILE A 833 -13.26 27.61 -19.42
CA ILE A 833 -13.90 28.92 -19.59
C ILE A 833 -12.84 29.97 -19.91
N PHE A 834 -11.75 30.03 -19.15
CA PHE A 834 -10.69 31.02 -19.39
C PHE A 834 -10.05 30.85 -20.77
N LEU A 835 -9.65 29.63 -21.13
CA LEU A 835 -9.01 29.35 -22.41
C LEU A 835 -9.95 29.69 -23.58
N THR A 836 -11.24 29.34 -23.47
CA THR A 836 -12.27 29.72 -24.44
C THR A 836 -12.41 31.25 -24.57
N ASN A 837 -12.42 31.97 -23.45
CA ASN A 837 -12.51 33.43 -23.44
C ASN A 837 -11.26 34.09 -24.06
N ASN A 838 -10.07 33.53 -23.77
CA ASN A 838 -8.80 33.97 -24.32
C ASN A 838 -8.72 33.76 -25.84
N GLU A 839 -9.20 32.61 -26.34
CA GLU A 839 -9.29 32.33 -27.77
C GLU A 839 -10.24 33.29 -28.50
N ASN A 840 -11.35 33.66 -27.85
CA ASN A 840 -12.33 34.62 -28.36
C ASN A 840 -11.89 36.09 -28.19
N GLY A 841 -10.75 36.35 -27.55
CA GLY A 841 -10.21 37.70 -27.34
C GLY A 841 -11.05 38.56 -26.41
N LEU A 842 -11.81 37.95 -25.48
CA LEU A 842 -12.72 38.67 -24.59
C LEU A 842 -12.00 39.55 -23.56
N TYR A 843 -10.70 39.34 -23.36
CA TYR A 843 -9.86 40.13 -22.47
C TYR A 843 -9.31 41.41 -23.12
N GLY A 844 -9.69 41.72 -24.37
CA GLY A 844 -9.15 42.85 -25.15
C GLY A 844 -7.71 42.64 -25.62
N LYS A 845 -7.07 41.56 -25.16
CA LYS A 845 -5.79 41.02 -25.59
C LYS A 845 -5.85 39.49 -25.58
N LYS A 846 -4.84 38.85 -26.15
CA LYS A 846 -4.71 37.39 -26.17
C LYS A 846 -3.43 36.98 -25.47
N TYR A 847 -3.56 36.25 -24.37
CA TYR A 847 -2.45 35.66 -23.65
C TYR A 847 -1.91 34.45 -24.43
N LYS A 848 -0.59 34.35 -24.53
CA LYS A 848 0.08 33.14 -25.00
C LYS A 848 0.09 32.11 -23.87
N ILE A 849 -0.35 30.89 -24.15
CA ILE A 849 -0.29 29.80 -23.19
C ILE A 849 0.92 28.94 -23.52
N ALA A 850 1.76 28.68 -22.52
CA ALA A 850 2.99 27.92 -22.67
C ALA A 850 3.21 27.01 -21.46
N LYS A 851 4.00 25.95 -21.62
CA LYS A 851 4.53 25.17 -20.50
C LYS A 851 5.86 25.77 -20.06
N LEU A 852 6.27 25.51 -18.82
CA LEU A 852 7.46 26.15 -18.23
C LEU A 852 8.73 25.93 -19.08
N SER A 853 8.92 24.72 -19.62
CA SER A 853 10.11 24.38 -20.41
C SER A 853 10.23 25.09 -21.77
N ASP A 854 9.17 25.78 -22.22
CA ASP A 854 9.25 26.63 -23.41
C ASP A 854 10.11 27.89 -23.16
N TYR A 855 10.24 28.30 -21.88
CA TYR A 855 10.97 29.51 -21.47
C TYR A 855 12.07 29.24 -20.45
N LEU A 856 11.93 28.20 -19.62
CA LEU A 856 12.95 27.75 -18.67
C LEU A 856 13.81 26.66 -19.32
N LYS A 857 15.09 26.97 -19.53
CA LYS A 857 16.08 26.02 -20.06
C LYS A 857 16.93 25.42 -18.97
#